data_AF-A0A951K010-F1
#
_entry.id   AF-A0A951K010-F1
#
_cell.length_a   1.000
_cell.length_b   1.000
_cell.length_c   1.000
_cell.angle_alpha   90.00
_cell.angle_beta   90.00
_cell.angle_gamma   90.00
#
_symmetry.space_group_name_H-M   'P 1'
#
loop_
_entity.id
_entity.type
_entity.pdbx_description
1 polymer ?
#
loop_
_entity_poly.entity_id
_entity_poly.type
_entity_poly.pdbx_seq_one_letter_code
_entity_poly.pdbx_strand_id
1 'polypeptide(L)'
;MHQQHEPDWTTCQAEDGCSGVHLENAHDQGCVFHTEDDDARKRWWHKLGRGEPLDARGLTFTSEQLDQLLKRAPQDDQDSPRITEPDFRAATFQGEARFVRATFQGGAGFAGATFTGFAGFNWATFQGDAEFDGATFEGGAGFVEATFEGGAEFAAATFEGGAEFDGATFTGRAKFGEATFQGHAGFAGATFTGDAEFDWATFEGAGFDWATFQGDAGFVRATFQGGAGFAGATFTEFARFDWATFQRGAEFDGATFKGDAGFNSATFQGDAGFGEATFQGGAGFAAATFGRSAYFGPMLAAESVDLTGATFPARLDLQAATPVLQLRRARILGGGHLRVGWAHIDLTEAEIVEPCILEDAAHLLRDQNHLWERFAWHLEPERDDEAESQTPPSNNSQPLPQALTWTSSLESLQRATVTGLVLGAIDLTACRFAGAHDLDQLRVPHAAELERPPSRLFASRRVLAEEIVWRQREWKRRDWPVNRSWQRLKLDPFKVQGAAIENGESPSPSEIAELYRALRTGREARGDEPGAADFYYGEMEMRRHSSLTPRWERVILFFYWALSGYALRASRALFALAMVIVVGWATLGLFGYQDPSLTSRETLSGRAGPYEVVLEAAEPTKPGWNDAFWASLESVVFRGPQQGALTTPGRITVNLLRFFGPVLLAFAVLSVRGRVKR
;
A
#
# COMPACT_ATOMS: atom_id res chain seq x y z
N MET A 1 -9.55 -37.31 -15.40
CA MET A 1 -9.85 -38.33 -16.44
C MET A 1 -8.77 -39.39 -16.31
N HIS A 2 -8.93 -40.34 -15.38
CA HIS A 2 -7.91 -41.34 -15.08
C HIS A 2 -7.76 -42.30 -16.26
N GLN A 3 -6.65 -42.21 -16.97
CA GLN A 3 -6.15 -43.35 -17.73
C GLN A 3 -5.72 -44.39 -16.70
N GLN A 4 -6.52 -45.44 -16.52
CA GLN A 4 -6.06 -46.64 -15.83
C GLN A 4 -4.85 -47.15 -16.62
N HIS A 5 -3.65 -46.88 -16.11
CA HIS A 5 -2.44 -47.48 -16.64
C HIS A 5 -2.55 -48.98 -16.39
N GLU A 6 -2.36 -49.76 -17.44
CA GLU A 6 -2.20 -51.21 -17.32
C GLU A 6 -0.97 -51.46 -16.41
N PRO A 7 -1.05 -52.37 -15.41
CA PRO A 7 0.05 -52.61 -14.48
C PRO A 7 1.33 -52.98 -15.22
N ASP A 8 2.48 -52.46 -14.78
CA ASP A 8 3.79 -52.79 -15.36
C ASP A 8 4.35 -54.14 -14.86
N TRP A 9 3.58 -54.87 -14.04
CA TRP A 9 3.90 -56.21 -13.56
C TRP A 9 2.93 -57.28 -14.06
N THR A 10 3.34 -58.54 -13.94
CA THR A 10 2.46 -59.68 -14.23
C THR A 10 1.48 -59.86 -13.08
N THR A 11 0.18 -59.74 -13.36
CA THR A 11 -0.89 -59.86 -12.38
C THR A 11 -1.35 -61.30 -12.16
N CYS A 12 -1.95 -61.55 -11.00
CA CYS A 12 -2.57 -62.80 -10.60
C CYS A 12 -3.65 -63.23 -11.61
N GLN A 13 -3.58 -64.49 -12.05
CA GLN A 13 -4.57 -65.11 -12.95
C GLN A 13 -5.44 -66.13 -12.21
N ALA A 14 -5.22 -66.33 -10.90
CA ALA A 14 -5.93 -67.33 -10.11
C ALA A 14 -7.35 -66.89 -9.70
N GLU A 15 -7.63 -65.58 -9.67
CA GLU A 15 -8.95 -65.03 -9.37
C GLU A 15 -9.24 -63.83 -10.27
N ASP A 16 -10.43 -63.83 -10.88
CA ASP A 16 -10.89 -62.73 -11.75
C ASP A 16 -10.97 -61.42 -10.96
N GLY A 17 -10.22 -60.41 -11.40
CA GLY A 17 -10.18 -59.09 -10.76
C GLY A 17 -9.06 -58.91 -9.72
N CYS A 18 -8.25 -59.93 -9.44
CA CYS A 18 -7.07 -59.77 -8.58
C CYS A 18 -5.91 -59.10 -9.38
N SER A 19 -5.52 -57.89 -8.99
CA SER A 19 -4.37 -57.17 -9.56
C SER A 19 -3.03 -57.51 -8.89
N GLY A 20 -3.05 -58.44 -7.93
CA GLY A 20 -1.89 -58.82 -7.12
C GLY A 20 -0.71 -59.31 -7.95
N VAL A 21 0.49 -58.91 -7.58
CA VAL A 21 1.73 -59.36 -8.23
C VAL A 21 1.84 -60.88 -8.18
N HIS A 22 2.16 -61.48 -9.32
CA HIS A 22 2.43 -62.91 -9.45
C HIS A 22 3.68 -63.30 -8.65
N LEU A 23 3.63 -64.40 -7.90
CA LEU A 23 4.79 -64.89 -7.16
C LEU A 23 5.84 -65.49 -8.11
N GLU A 24 7.04 -64.92 -8.10
CA GLU A 24 8.17 -65.46 -8.85
C GLU A 24 8.45 -66.93 -8.51
N ASN A 25 8.59 -67.77 -9.54
CA ASN A 25 8.87 -69.20 -9.42
C ASN A 25 7.78 -70.00 -8.67
N ALA A 26 6.55 -69.50 -8.61
CA ALA A 26 5.39 -70.32 -8.27
C ALA A 26 5.03 -71.24 -9.45
N HIS A 27 4.58 -72.46 -9.17
CA HIS A 27 4.13 -73.39 -10.20
C HIS A 27 2.79 -73.00 -10.85
N ASP A 28 2.05 -72.10 -10.20
CA ASP A 28 0.81 -71.51 -10.68
C ASP A 28 0.94 -70.00 -10.91
N GLN A 29 -0.05 -69.40 -11.58
CA GLN A 29 -0.08 -67.97 -11.88
C GLN A 29 -0.77 -67.15 -10.76
N GLY A 30 -0.61 -67.58 -9.50
CA GLY A 30 -1.23 -66.97 -8.33
C GLY A 30 -0.36 -65.92 -7.62
N CYS A 31 -0.99 -64.99 -6.92
CA CYS A 31 -0.33 -64.13 -5.93
C CYS A 31 -0.17 -64.84 -4.58
N VAL A 32 0.45 -64.21 -3.58
CA VAL A 32 0.69 -64.82 -2.26
C VAL A 32 -0.57 -65.34 -1.55
N PHE A 33 -1.72 -64.71 -1.80
CA PHE A 33 -2.99 -65.11 -1.20
C PHE A 33 -3.76 -66.15 -2.01
N HIS A 34 -3.53 -66.25 -3.33
CA HIS A 34 -4.29 -67.14 -4.23
C HIS A 34 -3.48 -68.30 -4.81
N THR A 35 -2.16 -68.36 -4.55
CA THR A 35 -1.33 -69.47 -5.00
C THR A 35 -1.70 -70.78 -4.28
N GLU A 36 -1.69 -71.91 -4.98
CA GLU A 36 -1.72 -73.27 -4.40
C GLU A 36 -0.30 -73.78 -4.05
N ASP A 37 0.75 -73.06 -4.45
CA ASP A 37 2.16 -73.37 -4.15
C ASP A 37 2.54 -72.90 -2.73
N ASP A 38 2.33 -73.78 -1.75
CA ASP A 38 2.68 -73.55 -0.34
C ASP A 38 4.16 -73.20 -0.13
N ASP A 39 5.07 -73.73 -0.96
CA ASP A 39 6.48 -73.46 -0.82
C ASP A 39 6.83 -72.06 -1.34
N ALA A 40 6.20 -71.61 -2.44
CA ALA A 40 6.30 -70.23 -2.90
C ALA A 40 5.78 -69.24 -1.85
N ARG A 41 4.61 -69.53 -1.26
CA ARG A 41 4.04 -68.72 -0.18
C ARG A 41 4.98 -68.66 1.04
N LYS A 42 5.54 -69.79 1.48
CA LYS A 42 6.51 -69.82 2.60
C LYS A 42 7.78 -69.05 2.29
N ARG A 43 8.30 -69.13 1.06
CA ARG A 43 9.48 -68.36 0.63
C ARG A 43 9.23 -66.86 0.77
N TRP A 44 8.07 -66.37 0.33
CA TRP A 44 7.69 -64.96 0.46
C TRP A 44 7.64 -64.52 1.94
N TRP A 45 6.98 -65.30 2.81
CA TRP A 45 6.95 -65.00 4.26
C TRP A 45 8.34 -65.08 4.92
N HIS A 46 9.22 -65.97 4.46
CA HIS A 46 10.59 -66.06 4.96
C HIS A 46 11.46 -64.88 4.55
N LYS A 47 11.27 -64.32 3.34
CA LYS A 47 11.97 -63.09 2.91
C LYS A 47 11.60 -61.93 3.83
N LEU A 48 10.29 -61.74 4.08
CA LEU A 48 9.81 -60.72 5.02
C LEU A 48 10.45 -60.86 6.40
N GLY A 49 10.46 -62.07 6.98
CA GLY A 49 11.03 -62.30 8.31
C GLY A 49 12.56 -62.10 8.41
N ARG A 50 13.27 -62.04 7.28
CA ARG A 50 14.71 -61.69 7.23
C ARG A 50 14.95 -60.19 7.04
N GLY A 51 13.91 -59.40 6.84
CA GLY A 51 14.02 -57.97 6.52
C GLY A 51 14.52 -57.72 5.09
N GLU A 52 14.23 -58.62 4.14
CA GLU A 52 14.46 -58.39 2.71
C GLU A 52 13.36 -57.49 2.11
N PRO A 53 13.60 -56.82 0.96
CA PRO A 53 12.59 -56.03 0.26
C PRO A 53 11.28 -56.78 0.01
N LEU A 54 10.16 -56.09 0.22
CA LEU A 54 8.82 -56.66 0.18
C LEU A 54 8.06 -56.23 -1.07
N ASP A 55 7.88 -57.13 -2.05
CA ASP A 55 6.98 -56.89 -3.18
C ASP A 55 5.56 -57.35 -2.82
N ALA A 56 4.64 -56.38 -2.74
CA ALA A 56 3.25 -56.54 -2.37
C ALA A 56 2.29 -55.76 -3.29
N ARG A 57 2.74 -55.46 -4.53
CA ARG A 57 1.98 -54.67 -5.49
C ARG A 57 0.65 -55.31 -5.87
N GLY A 58 -0.38 -54.48 -5.98
CA GLY A 58 -1.73 -54.91 -6.38
C GLY A 58 -2.43 -55.87 -5.40
N LEU A 59 -1.80 -56.23 -4.27
CA LEU A 59 -2.38 -57.18 -3.33
C LEU A 59 -3.55 -56.55 -2.59
N THR A 60 -4.57 -57.36 -2.29
CA THR A 60 -5.67 -56.97 -1.41
C THR A 60 -5.44 -57.57 -0.03
N PHE A 61 -5.30 -56.72 0.98
CA PHE A 61 -5.08 -57.09 2.37
C PHE A 61 -6.35 -56.86 3.20
N THR A 62 -6.82 -57.87 3.92
CA THR A 62 -7.73 -57.66 5.06
C THR A 62 -6.94 -57.17 6.28
N SER A 63 -7.61 -56.53 7.25
CA SER A 63 -6.96 -56.13 8.52
C SER A 63 -6.24 -57.29 9.22
N GLU A 64 -6.79 -58.51 9.19
CA GLU A 64 -6.13 -59.68 9.79
C GLU A 64 -4.85 -60.07 9.04
N GLN A 65 -4.87 -60.05 7.71
CA GLN A 65 -3.69 -60.36 6.90
C GLN A 65 -2.58 -59.32 7.09
N LEU A 66 -2.94 -58.03 7.19
CA LEU A 66 -1.97 -56.99 7.49
C LEU A 66 -1.38 -57.16 8.89
N ASP A 67 -2.19 -57.41 9.91
CA ASP A 67 -1.71 -57.66 11.27
C ASP A 67 -0.76 -58.86 11.33
N GLN A 68 -1.04 -59.93 10.57
CA GLN A 68 -0.15 -61.08 10.46
C GLN A 68 1.17 -60.71 9.77
N LEU A 69 1.13 -59.83 8.78
CA LEU A 69 2.32 -59.33 8.09
C LEU A 69 3.20 -58.52 9.05
N LEU A 70 2.62 -57.56 9.74
CA LEU A 70 3.34 -56.68 10.66
C LEU A 70 3.95 -57.45 11.84
N LYS A 71 3.25 -58.47 12.38
CA LYS A 71 3.78 -59.34 13.44
C LYS A 71 4.96 -60.22 13.00
N ARG A 72 5.08 -60.50 11.70
CA ARG A 72 6.16 -61.34 11.14
C ARG A 72 7.35 -60.52 10.65
N ALA A 73 7.15 -59.25 10.37
CA ALA A 73 8.24 -58.34 10.05
C ALA A 73 9.23 -58.27 11.25
N PRO A 74 10.53 -58.03 11.00
CA PRO A 74 11.49 -57.73 12.06
C PRO A 74 10.97 -56.62 12.97
N GLN A 75 11.16 -56.73 14.28
CA GLN A 75 10.75 -55.71 15.24
C GLN A 75 11.97 -54.94 15.74
N ASP A 76 11.79 -53.68 16.15
CA ASP A 76 12.79 -52.92 16.90
C ASP A 76 12.75 -53.23 18.42
N ASP A 77 13.59 -52.54 19.19
CA ASP A 77 13.67 -52.72 20.65
C ASP A 77 12.39 -52.31 21.40
N GLN A 78 11.42 -51.71 20.70
CA GLN A 78 10.16 -51.20 21.24
C GLN A 78 8.95 -51.96 20.70
N ASP A 79 9.17 -53.16 20.13
CA ASP A 79 8.16 -54.00 19.47
C ASP A 79 7.45 -53.29 18.30
N SER A 80 8.15 -52.41 17.59
CA SER A 80 7.64 -51.72 16.40
C SER A 80 8.11 -52.41 15.12
N PRO A 81 7.23 -52.62 14.13
CA PRO A 81 7.57 -53.37 12.93
C PRO A 81 8.52 -52.57 12.03
N ARG A 82 9.54 -53.25 11.52
CA ARG A 82 10.52 -52.74 10.55
C ARG A 82 10.30 -53.44 9.21
N ILE A 83 9.97 -52.67 8.18
CA ILE A 83 9.67 -53.18 6.86
C ILE A 83 10.69 -52.59 5.88
N THR A 84 11.48 -53.44 5.24
CA THR A 84 12.50 -53.01 4.27
C THR A 84 11.89 -52.89 2.89
N GLU A 85 12.09 -51.74 2.25
CA GLU A 85 11.70 -51.41 0.88
C GLU A 85 10.34 -52.01 0.46
N PRO A 86 9.24 -51.72 1.18
CA PRO A 86 7.95 -52.27 0.80
C PRO A 86 7.38 -51.58 -0.43
N ASP A 87 6.90 -52.39 -1.36
CA ASP A 87 6.20 -51.97 -2.56
C ASP A 87 4.75 -52.43 -2.50
N PHE A 88 3.88 -51.55 -2.01
CA PHE A 88 2.43 -51.67 -1.96
C PHE A 88 1.74 -50.87 -3.08
N ARG A 89 2.42 -50.58 -4.20
CA ARG A 89 1.80 -49.84 -5.31
C ARG A 89 0.54 -50.55 -5.81
N ALA A 90 -0.53 -49.78 -6.00
CA ALA A 90 -1.88 -50.25 -6.35
C ALA A 90 -2.47 -51.31 -5.40
N ALA A 91 -1.93 -51.49 -4.18
CA ALA A 91 -2.50 -52.41 -3.21
C ALA A 91 -3.83 -51.87 -2.63
N THR A 92 -4.70 -52.77 -2.19
CA THR A 92 -5.96 -52.40 -1.53
C THR A 92 -5.97 -52.91 -0.10
N PHE A 93 -6.17 -52.03 0.87
CA PHE A 93 -6.33 -52.38 2.28
C PHE A 93 -7.82 -52.34 2.64
N GLN A 94 -8.39 -53.53 2.82
CA GLN A 94 -9.77 -53.75 3.25
C GLN A 94 -9.88 -53.65 4.77
N GLY A 95 -10.63 -52.67 5.24
CA GLY A 95 -10.78 -52.36 6.66
C GLY A 95 -9.64 -51.48 7.19
N GLU A 96 -9.40 -51.56 8.50
CA GLU A 96 -8.37 -50.76 9.18
C GLU A 96 -6.97 -51.26 8.80
N ALA A 97 -6.10 -50.33 8.40
CA ALA A 97 -4.70 -50.57 8.08
C ALA A 97 -3.81 -49.84 9.09
N ARG A 98 -3.22 -50.56 10.05
CA ARG A 98 -2.47 -49.95 11.17
C ARG A 98 -0.97 -50.20 11.06
N PHE A 99 -0.24 -49.20 10.59
CA PHE A 99 1.22 -49.10 10.58
C PHE A 99 1.76 -48.21 11.70
N VAL A 100 1.07 -48.20 12.86
CA VAL A 100 1.42 -47.34 14.00
C VAL A 100 2.83 -47.69 14.49
N ARG A 101 3.70 -46.68 14.62
CA ARG A 101 5.13 -46.81 14.98
C ARG A 101 5.97 -47.64 14.00
N ALA A 102 5.44 -47.99 12.83
CA ALA A 102 6.20 -48.76 11.85
C ALA A 102 7.41 -47.96 11.35
N THR A 103 8.54 -48.63 11.18
CA THR A 103 9.71 -48.07 10.52
C THR A 103 9.85 -48.68 9.12
N PHE A 104 9.75 -47.83 8.11
CA PHE A 104 9.98 -48.19 6.72
C PHE A 104 11.43 -47.90 6.36
N GLN A 105 12.21 -48.96 6.10
CA GLN A 105 13.63 -48.86 5.80
C GLN A 105 13.84 -48.80 4.28
N GLY A 106 14.46 -47.75 3.78
CA GLY A 106 14.49 -47.48 2.34
C GLY A 106 13.15 -46.90 1.84
N GLY A 107 12.94 -46.94 0.52
CA GLY A 107 11.72 -46.38 -0.09
C GLY A 107 10.47 -47.20 0.23
N ALA A 108 9.35 -46.52 0.52
CA ALA A 108 8.06 -47.13 0.83
C ALA A 108 7.05 -46.75 -0.25
N GLY A 109 6.74 -47.69 -1.14
CA GLY A 109 5.81 -47.48 -2.25
C GLY A 109 4.37 -47.77 -1.85
N PHE A 110 3.51 -46.76 -1.92
CA PHE A 110 2.06 -46.83 -1.75
C PHE A 110 1.31 -46.13 -2.91
N ALA A 111 2.00 -45.82 -4.01
CA ALA A 111 1.41 -45.07 -5.11
C ALA A 111 0.20 -45.82 -5.70
N GLY A 112 -0.92 -45.12 -5.85
CA GLY A 112 -2.20 -45.68 -6.28
C GLY A 112 -2.84 -46.68 -5.31
N ALA A 113 -2.33 -46.84 -4.09
CA ALA A 113 -2.94 -47.73 -3.11
C ALA A 113 -4.30 -47.19 -2.63
N THR A 114 -5.21 -48.09 -2.25
CA THR A 114 -6.54 -47.73 -1.74
C THR A 114 -6.70 -48.23 -0.30
N PHE A 115 -7.04 -47.33 0.61
CA PHE A 115 -7.34 -47.62 2.01
C PHE A 115 -8.83 -47.42 2.26
N THR A 116 -9.58 -48.51 2.38
CA THR A 116 -11.04 -48.48 2.53
C THR A 116 -11.50 -48.15 3.95
N GLY A 117 -10.67 -48.44 4.95
CA GLY A 117 -10.88 -48.07 6.34
C GLY A 117 -9.82 -47.10 6.85
N PHE A 118 -9.69 -46.96 8.17
CA PHE A 118 -8.69 -46.06 8.76
C PHE A 118 -7.26 -46.50 8.43
N ALA A 119 -6.45 -45.60 7.86
CA ALA A 119 -5.04 -45.81 7.56
C ALA A 119 -4.18 -45.11 8.62
N GLY A 120 -3.65 -45.87 9.57
CA GLY A 120 -2.91 -45.33 10.71
C GLY A 120 -1.40 -45.49 10.56
N PHE A 121 -0.70 -44.38 10.32
CA PHE A 121 0.76 -44.22 10.28
C PHE A 121 1.28 -43.32 11.41
N ASN A 122 0.51 -43.12 12.47
CA ASN A 122 0.93 -42.29 13.60
C ASN A 122 2.25 -42.80 14.20
N TRP A 123 3.17 -41.88 14.49
CA TRP A 123 4.54 -42.16 14.95
C TRP A 123 5.36 -43.07 14.02
N ALA A 124 4.95 -43.25 12.77
CA ALA A 124 5.74 -44.03 11.81
C ALA A 124 6.96 -43.24 11.33
N THR A 125 8.01 -43.95 10.97
CA THR A 125 9.24 -43.37 10.42
C THR A 125 9.49 -43.92 9.02
N PHE A 126 9.61 -43.02 8.03
CA PHE A 126 9.97 -43.34 6.66
C PHE A 126 11.41 -42.90 6.41
N GLN A 127 12.34 -43.84 6.33
CA GLN A 127 13.78 -43.55 6.21
C GLN A 127 14.19 -43.18 4.78
N GLY A 128 13.50 -43.74 3.77
CA GLY A 128 13.61 -43.33 2.37
C GLY A 128 12.37 -42.60 1.89
N ASP A 129 12.23 -42.48 0.57
CA ASP A 129 11.09 -41.81 -0.05
C ASP A 129 9.79 -42.58 0.22
N ALA A 130 8.74 -41.88 0.64
CA ALA A 130 7.41 -42.41 0.90
C ALA A 130 6.47 -41.97 -0.22
N GLU A 131 6.13 -42.88 -1.13
CA GLU A 131 5.38 -42.59 -2.34
C GLU A 131 3.90 -42.95 -2.15
N PHE A 132 3.05 -41.98 -1.88
CA PHE A 132 1.58 -42.09 -1.82
C PHE A 132 0.89 -41.40 -2.99
N ASP A 133 1.60 -41.12 -4.08
CA ASP A 133 1.04 -40.46 -5.27
C ASP A 133 -0.19 -41.19 -5.80
N GLY A 134 -1.27 -40.45 -6.01
CA GLY A 134 -2.55 -41.00 -6.47
C GLY A 134 -3.21 -42.01 -5.52
N ALA A 135 -2.72 -42.17 -4.29
CA ALA A 135 -3.36 -43.04 -3.30
C ALA A 135 -4.73 -42.49 -2.89
N THR A 136 -5.66 -43.38 -2.55
CA THR A 136 -7.01 -43.02 -2.10
C THR A 136 -7.23 -43.51 -0.67
N PHE A 137 -7.59 -42.60 0.22
CA PHE A 137 -7.95 -42.87 1.61
C PHE A 137 -9.45 -42.62 1.77
N GLU A 138 -10.26 -43.66 1.64
CA GLU A 138 -11.72 -43.60 1.80
C GLU A 138 -12.09 -43.39 3.29
N GLY A 139 -11.32 -44.03 4.18
CA GLY A 139 -11.34 -43.77 5.62
C GLY A 139 -10.45 -42.60 6.03
N GLY A 140 -10.37 -42.32 7.34
CA GLY A 140 -9.41 -41.34 7.86
C GLY A 140 -7.97 -41.83 7.74
N ALA A 141 -7.03 -40.90 7.53
CA ALA A 141 -5.60 -41.17 7.47
C ALA A 141 -4.88 -40.43 8.60
N GLY A 142 -4.13 -41.15 9.44
CA GLY A 142 -3.39 -40.58 10.55
C GLY A 142 -1.89 -40.67 10.33
N PHE A 143 -1.20 -39.54 10.31
CA PHE A 143 0.25 -39.37 10.24
C PHE A 143 0.76 -38.49 11.39
N VAL A 144 0.04 -38.48 12.51
CA VAL A 144 0.36 -37.65 13.68
C VAL A 144 1.74 -38.02 14.22
N GLU A 145 2.60 -37.01 14.39
CA GLU A 145 4.00 -37.16 14.81
C GLU A 145 4.79 -38.19 13.95
N ALA A 146 4.38 -38.42 12.70
CA ALA A 146 5.15 -39.23 11.76
C ALA A 146 6.40 -38.48 11.29
N THR A 147 7.48 -39.21 11.01
CA THR A 147 8.74 -38.65 10.52
C THR A 147 9.03 -39.16 9.11
N PHE A 148 9.19 -38.26 8.16
CA PHE A 148 9.62 -38.53 6.79
C PHE A 148 11.05 -38.02 6.62
N GLU A 149 12.03 -38.92 6.68
CA GLU A 149 13.45 -38.57 6.51
C GLU A 149 13.79 -38.36 5.02
N GLY A 150 13.20 -39.18 4.14
CA GLY A 150 13.21 -38.99 2.69
C GLY A 150 12.11 -38.05 2.18
N GLY A 151 11.89 -38.03 0.87
CA GLY A 151 10.76 -37.31 0.26
C GLY A 151 9.42 -37.94 0.63
N ALA A 152 8.39 -37.13 0.81
CA ALA A 152 7.02 -37.59 1.04
C ALA A 152 6.14 -37.13 -0.13
N GLU A 153 5.69 -38.05 -0.95
CA GLU A 153 4.97 -37.76 -2.19
C GLU A 153 3.50 -38.16 -2.05
N PHE A 154 2.60 -37.20 -2.02
CA PHE A 154 1.15 -37.35 -1.94
C PHE A 154 0.47 -36.63 -3.11
N ALA A 155 1.18 -36.46 -4.24
CA ALA A 155 0.66 -35.73 -5.37
C ALA A 155 -0.57 -36.45 -5.95
N ALA A 156 -1.62 -35.69 -6.25
CA ALA A 156 -2.92 -36.22 -6.69
C ALA A 156 -3.56 -37.29 -5.75
N ALA A 157 -3.09 -37.42 -4.50
CA ALA A 157 -3.72 -38.29 -3.53
C ALA A 157 -5.12 -37.74 -3.14
N THR A 158 -6.05 -38.64 -2.85
CA THR A 158 -7.42 -38.29 -2.44
C THR A 158 -7.66 -38.78 -1.02
N PHE A 159 -7.99 -37.85 -0.12
CA PHE A 159 -8.40 -38.11 1.25
C PHE A 159 -9.89 -37.82 1.37
N GLU A 160 -10.72 -38.86 1.32
CA GLU A 160 -12.17 -38.73 1.51
C GLU A 160 -12.52 -38.57 3.00
N GLY A 161 -11.78 -39.26 3.88
CA GLY A 161 -11.78 -39.03 5.32
C GLY A 161 -10.87 -37.87 5.75
N GLY A 162 -10.84 -37.59 7.06
CA GLY A 162 -9.88 -36.62 7.63
C GLY A 162 -8.44 -37.13 7.52
N ALA A 163 -7.50 -36.21 7.26
CA ALA A 163 -6.08 -36.49 7.12
C ALA A 163 -5.30 -35.69 8.16
N GLU A 164 -4.69 -36.36 9.13
CA GLU A 164 -4.04 -35.71 10.28
C GLU A 164 -2.52 -35.86 10.19
N PHE A 165 -1.81 -34.78 9.88
CA PHE A 165 -0.35 -34.65 9.86
C PHE A 165 0.16 -33.77 11.00
N ASP A 166 -0.65 -33.56 12.04
CA ASP A 166 -0.29 -32.73 13.19
C ASP A 166 1.03 -33.20 13.83
N GLY A 167 1.94 -32.26 14.05
CA GLY A 167 3.28 -32.53 14.59
C GLY A 167 4.18 -33.39 13.71
N ALA A 168 3.77 -33.74 12.48
CA ALA A 168 4.61 -34.51 11.57
C ALA A 168 5.86 -33.72 11.16
N THR A 169 6.95 -34.44 10.93
CA THR A 169 8.24 -33.87 10.50
C THR A 169 8.60 -34.37 9.11
N PHE A 170 8.73 -33.44 8.17
CA PHE A 170 9.17 -33.70 6.81
C PHE A 170 10.59 -33.15 6.64
N THR A 171 11.59 -34.03 6.60
CA THR A 171 12.99 -33.65 6.43
C THR A 171 13.33 -33.47 4.96
N GLY A 172 12.87 -34.41 4.11
CA GLY A 172 12.87 -34.26 2.66
C GLY A 172 11.75 -33.37 2.14
N ARG A 173 11.63 -33.29 0.82
CA ARG A 173 10.55 -32.55 0.15
C ARG A 173 9.19 -33.21 0.42
N ALA A 174 8.19 -32.42 0.75
CA ALA A 174 6.80 -32.87 0.91
C ALA A 174 5.95 -32.36 -0.25
N LYS A 175 5.43 -33.27 -1.09
CA LYS A 175 4.60 -32.92 -2.25
C LYS A 175 3.16 -33.32 -2.00
N PHE A 176 2.27 -32.35 -1.95
CA PHE A 176 0.82 -32.51 -1.89
C PHE A 176 0.15 -31.85 -3.10
N GLY A 177 0.90 -31.62 -4.19
CA GLY A 177 0.39 -30.97 -5.38
C GLY A 177 -0.78 -31.74 -6.00
N GLU A 178 -1.83 -31.02 -6.39
CA GLU A 178 -3.09 -31.61 -6.92
C GLU A 178 -3.82 -32.57 -5.95
N ALA A 179 -3.38 -32.69 -4.69
CA ALA A 179 -4.05 -33.54 -3.71
C ALA A 179 -5.45 -32.98 -3.36
N THR A 180 -6.39 -33.87 -3.08
CA THR A 180 -7.77 -33.51 -2.73
C THR A 180 -8.09 -34.01 -1.32
N PHE A 181 -8.35 -33.07 -0.42
CA PHE A 181 -8.77 -33.33 0.97
C PHE A 181 -10.26 -33.00 1.10
N GLN A 182 -11.11 -34.01 1.05
CA GLN A 182 -12.56 -33.87 1.25
C GLN A 182 -12.93 -33.87 2.74
N GLY A 183 -12.10 -34.47 3.59
CA GLY A 183 -12.13 -34.28 5.04
C GLY A 183 -11.27 -33.09 5.49
N HIS A 184 -11.25 -32.85 6.80
CA HIS A 184 -10.32 -31.88 7.41
C HIS A 184 -8.87 -32.36 7.23
N ALA A 185 -7.98 -31.46 6.83
CA ALA A 185 -6.54 -31.70 6.73
C ALA A 185 -5.80 -30.96 7.86
N GLY A 186 -5.33 -31.69 8.87
CA GLY A 186 -4.55 -31.15 9.98
C GLY A 186 -3.05 -31.18 9.68
N PHE A 187 -2.38 -30.03 9.83
CA PHE A 187 -0.93 -29.86 9.74
C PHE A 187 -0.43 -28.99 10.91
N ALA A 188 -1.19 -28.93 12.01
CA ALA A 188 -0.87 -28.05 13.12
C ALA A 188 0.44 -28.47 13.78
N GLY A 189 1.35 -27.52 13.97
CA GLY A 189 2.69 -27.78 14.51
C GLY A 189 3.57 -28.68 13.63
N ALA A 190 3.18 -29.00 12.39
CA ALA A 190 4.01 -29.77 11.47
C ALA A 190 5.28 -28.97 11.10
N THR A 191 6.38 -29.69 10.87
CA THR A 191 7.67 -29.09 10.49
C THR A 191 8.10 -29.58 9.11
N PHE A 192 8.26 -28.66 8.17
CA PHE A 192 8.76 -28.91 6.82
C PHE A 192 10.18 -28.34 6.71
N THR A 193 11.18 -29.20 6.82
CA THR A 193 12.59 -28.80 6.65
C THR A 193 12.93 -28.63 5.17
N GLY A 194 12.47 -29.55 4.32
CA GLY A 194 12.52 -29.41 2.86
C GLY A 194 11.35 -28.60 2.31
N ASP A 195 11.32 -28.43 0.97
CA ASP A 195 10.22 -27.73 0.28
C ASP A 195 8.88 -28.42 0.54
N ALA A 196 7.84 -27.63 0.78
CA ALA A 196 6.46 -28.10 0.94
C ALA A 196 5.60 -27.56 -0.22
N GLU A 197 5.16 -28.46 -1.09
CA GLU A 197 4.44 -28.11 -2.33
C GLU A 197 2.96 -28.53 -2.23
N PHE A 198 2.06 -27.59 -2.00
CA PHE A 198 0.59 -27.76 -2.00
C PHE A 198 -0.08 -27.11 -3.22
N ASP A 199 0.69 -26.85 -4.27
CA ASP A 199 0.20 -26.20 -5.49
C ASP A 199 -0.97 -27.00 -6.10
N TRP A 200 -2.04 -26.30 -6.48
CA TRP A 200 -3.28 -26.90 -7.00
C TRP A 200 -4.02 -27.86 -6.05
N ALA A 201 -3.61 -27.99 -4.79
CA ALA A 201 -4.34 -28.81 -3.82
C ALA A 201 -5.72 -28.21 -3.50
N THR A 202 -6.68 -29.06 -3.18
CA THR A 202 -8.04 -28.68 -2.78
C THR A 202 -8.34 -29.16 -1.37
N PHE A 203 -8.79 -28.25 -0.50
CA PHE A 203 -9.09 -28.53 0.90
C PHE A 203 -10.54 -28.16 1.25
N GLU A 204 -11.31 -29.10 1.78
CA GLU A 204 -12.60 -28.81 2.42
C GLU A 204 -12.44 -28.12 3.79
N GLY A 205 -11.24 -28.17 4.37
CA GLY A 205 -10.80 -27.40 5.52
C GLY A 205 -9.36 -27.78 5.86
N ALA A 206 -8.54 -26.81 6.23
CA ALA A 206 -7.13 -27.06 6.54
C ALA A 206 -6.62 -26.22 7.70
N GLY A 207 -5.83 -26.83 8.59
CA GLY A 207 -5.19 -26.15 9.72
C GLY A 207 -3.67 -26.32 9.66
N PHE A 208 -2.95 -25.23 9.41
CA PHE A 208 -1.49 -25.12 9.44
C PHE A 208 -1.03 -24.26 10.63
N ASP A 209 -1.85 -24.13 11.66
CA ASP A 209 -1.54 -23.30 12.82
C ASP A 209 -0.26 -23.78 13.50
N TRP A 210 0.64 -22.84 13.79
CA TRP A 210 1.97 -23.11 14.36
C TRP A 210 2.88 -24.02 13.51
N ALA A 211 2.52 -24.30 12.26
CA ALA A 211 3.39 -25.04 11.35
C ALA A 211 4.67 -24.23 11.05
N THR A 212 5.78 -24.94 10.85
CA THR A 212 7.08 -24.35 10.53
C THR A 212 7.53 -24.83 9.16
N PHE A 213 7.65 -23.90 8.21
CA PHE A 213 8.21 -24.11 6.89
C PHE A 213 9.62 -23.52 6.86
N GLN A 214 10.63 -24.38 6.85
CA GLN A 214 12.03 -23.98 6.73
C GLN A 214 12.48 -23.91 5.27
N GLY A 215 11.96 -24.79 4.40
CA GLY A 215 12.09 -24.68 2.95
C GLY A 215 11.02 -23.79 2.31
N ASP A 216 10.96 -23.79 0.97
CA ASP A 216 9.93 -23.06 0.23
C ASP A 216 8.54 -23.66 0.51
N ALA A 217 7.53 -22.81 0.72
CA ALA A 217 6.15 -23.20 0.90
C ALA A 217 5.29 -22.73 -0.29
N GLY A 218 4.85 -23.67 -1.12
CA GLY A 218 3.99 -23.43 -2.28
C GLY A 218 2.53 -23.76 -2.01
N PHE A 219 1.65 -22.80 -2.22
CA PHE A 219 0.18 -22.93 -2.21
C PHE A 219 -0.41 -22.29 -3.48
N VAL A 220 0.37 -22.27 -4.57
CA VAL A 220 -0.01 -21.58 -5.80
C VAL A 220 -1.24 -22.27 -6.39
N ARG A 221 -2.30 -21.49 -6.61
CA ARG A 221 -3.60 -22.00 -7.09
C ARG A 221 -4.26 -23.06 -6.20
N ALA A 222 -3.85 -23.17 -4.94
CA ALA A 222 -4.56 -23.99 -3.97
C ALA A 222 -5.97 -23.43 -3.72
N THR A 223 -6.93 -24.32 -3.48
CA THR A 223 -8.33 -23.94 -3.20
C THR A 223 -8.74 -24.43 -1.82
N PHE A 224 -9.04 -23.50 -0.92
CA PHE A 224 -9.59 -23.77 0.40
C PHE A 224 -11.09 -23.49 0.38
N GLN A 225 -11.90 -24.55 0.33
CA GLN A 225 -13.36 -24.47 0.32
C GLN A 225 -13.93 -24.22 1.73
N GLY A 226 -13.25 -24.73 2.76
CA GLY A 226 -13.53 -24.42 4.16
C GLY A 226 -12.59 -23.36 4.74
N GLY A 227 -12.50 -23.35 6.07
CA GLY A 227 -11.56 -22.48 6.79
C GLY A 227 -10.11 -22.91 6.55
N ALA A 228 -9.22 -21.93 6.46
CA ALA A 228 -7.79 -22.13 6.32
C ALA A 228 -7.05 -21.42 7.47
N GLY A 229 -6.55 -22.18 8.42
CA GLY A 229 -5.77 -21.67 9.56
C GLY A 229 -4.28 -21.66 9.25
N PHE A 230 -3.61 -20.53 9.44
CA PHE A 230 -2.16 -20.36 9.39
C PHE A 230 -1.69 -19.52 10.59
N ALA A 231 -2.46 -19.49 11.67
CA ALA A 231 -2.17 -18.62 12.80
C ALA A 231 -0.88 -19.06 13.49
N GLY A 232 0.02 -18.11 13.75
CA GLY A 232 1.33 -18.38 14.33
C GLY A 232 2.28 -19.22 13.47
N ALA A 233 1.93 -19.53 12.22
CA ALA A 233 2.79 -20.29 11.31
C ALA A 233 4.07 -19.48 10.98
N THR A 234 5.19 -20.17 10.80
CA THR A 234 6.48 -19.56 10.46
C THR A 234 6.97 -20.05 9.10
N PHE A 235 7.21 -19.12 8.17
CA PHE A 235 7.78 -19.35 6.85
C PHE A 235 9.18 -18.73 6.82
N THR A 236 10.20 -19.55 6.61
CA THR A 236 11.60 -19.10 6.63
C THR A 236 12.07 -18.62 5.26
N GLU A 237 11.78 -19.39 4.22
CA GLU A 237 12.06 -19.04 2.82
C GLU A 237 10.79 -18.46 2.15
N PHE A 238 10.61 -18.67 0.84
CA PHE A 238 9.49 -18.11 0.09
C PHE A 238 8.16 -18.77 0.46
N ALA A 239 7.12 -17.95 0.71
CA ALA A 239 5.75 -18.42 0.91
C ALA A 239 4.86 -17.92 -0.24
N ARG A 240 4.37 -18.82 -1.09
CA ARG A 240 3.66 -18.48 -2.33
C ARG A 240 2.21 -18.94 -2.29
N PHE A 241 1.29 -18.02 -2.06
CA PHE A 241 -0.16 -18.17 -2.13
C PHE A 241 -0.75 -17.53 -3.40
N ASP A 242 0.07 -17.27 -4.41
CA ASP A 242 -0.36 -16.61 -5.64
C ASP A 242 -1.49 -17.40 -6.32
N TRP A 243 -2.53 -16.70 -6.76
CA TRP A 243 -3.77 -17.28 -7.32
C TRP A 243 -4.50 -18.28 -6.41
N ALA A 244 -4.17 -18.37 -5.11
CA ALA A 244 -4.93 -19.19 -4.17
C ALA A 244 -6.35 -18.65 -3.98
N THR A 245 -7.30 -19.53 -3.71
CA THR A 245 -8.70 -19.17 -3.44
C THR A 245 -9.11 -19.64 -2.05
N PHE A 246 -9.53 -18.70 -1.21
CA PHE A 246 -10.07 -18.94 0.13
C PHE A 246 -11.56 -18.64 0.12
N GLN A 247 -12.41 -19.67 0.14
CA GLN A 247 -13.86 -19.51 0.05
C GLN A 247 -14.50 -19.14 1.39
N ARG A 248 -13.88 -19.52 2.51
CA ARG A 248 -14.27 -19.13 3.88
C ARG A 248 -13.14 -18.33 4.54
N GLY A 249 -13.11 -18.32 5.87
CA GLY A 249 -12.13 -17.55 6.64
C GLY A 249 -10.70 -18.05 6.38
N ALA A 250 -9.77 -17.12 6.20
CA ALA A 250 -8.34 -17.37 6.13
C ALA A 250 -7.63 -16.57 7.22
N GLU A 251 -6.97 -17.27 8.14
CA GLU A 251 -6.38 -16.67 9.35
C GLU A 251 -4.86 -16.79 9.29
N PHE A 252 -4.17 -15.66 9.07
CA PHE A 252 -2.70 -15.54 9.13
C PHE A 252 -2.26 -14.75 10.36
N ASP A 253 -3.10 -14.71 11.40
CA ASP A 253 -2.85 -13.92 12.59
C ASP A 253 -1.60 -14.43 13.33
N GLY A 254 -0.67 -13.53 13.66
CA GLY A 254 0.61 -13.88 14.28
C GLY A 254 1.59 -14.66 13.40
N ALA A 255 1.27 -14.88 12.12
CA ALA A 255 2.17 -15.58 11.20
C ALA A 255 3.45 -14.77 10.95
N THR A 256 4.58 -15.46 10.81
CA THR A 256 5.89 -14.84 10.55
C THR A 256 6.42 -15.31 9.20
N PHE A 257 6.64 -14.38 8.28
CA PHE A 257 7.25 -14.58 6.98
C PHE A 257 8.63 -13.95 6.99
N LYS A 258 9.69 -14.76 6.97
CA LYS A 258 11.07 -14.26 6.94
C LYS A 258 11.52 -13.96 5.52
N GLY A 259 11.21 -14.84 4.56
CA GLY A 259 11.32 -14.58 3.12
C GLY A 259 10.13 -13.80 2.56
N ASP A 260 10.08 -13.65 1.23
CA ASP A 260 8.96 -12.97 0.56
C ASP A 260 7.67 -13.80 0.66
N ALA A 261 6.56 -13.10 0.90
CA ALA A 261 5.22 -13.67 0.97
C ALA A 261 4.37 -13.15 -0.20
N GLY A 262 4.04 -14.04 -1.13
CA GLY A 262 3.24 -13.73 -2.32
C GLY A 262 1.79 -14.17 -2.17
N PHE A 263 0.85 -13.24 -2.27
CA PHE A 263 -0.61 -13.45 -2.34
C PHE A 263 -1.17 -12.80 -3.62
N ASN A 264 -0.36 -12.69 -4.67
CA ASN A 264 -0.76 -11.94 -5.86
C ASN A 264 -1.89 -12.68 -6.58
N SER A 265 -2.91 -11.94 -6.98
CA SER A 265 -4.15 -12.47 -7.58
C SER A 265 -4.88 -13.51 -6.71
N ALA A 266 -4.58 -13.59 -5.41
CA ALA A 266 -5.33 -14.43 -4.49
C ALA A 266 -6.75 -13.90 -4.29
N THR A 267 -7.71 -14.79 -4.06
CA THR A 267 -9.12 -14.46 -3.86
C THR A 267 -9.57 -14.90 -2.47
N PHE A 268 -9.86 -13.93 -1.60
CA PHE A 268 -10.44 -14.14 -0.28
C PHE A 268 -11.94 -13.83 -0.34
N GLN A 269 -12.77 -14.87 -0.44
CA GLN A 269 -14.23 -14.72 -0.46
C GLN A 269 -14.82 -14.64 0.95
N GLY A 270 -14.15 -15.24 1.95
CA GLY A 270 -14.45 -15.05 3.37
C GLY A 270 -13.63 -13.92 4.00
N ASP A 271 -13.69 -13.83 5.32
CA ASP A 271 -12.88 -12.86 6.08
C ASP A 271 -11.40 -13.26 6.03
N ALA A 272 -10.50 -12.28 5.92
CA ALA A 272 -9.06 -12.50 5.88
C ALA A 272 -8.37 -11.72 7.00
N GLY A 273 -7.66 -12.42 7.88
CA GLY A 273 -6.94 -11.87 9.03
C GLY A 273 -5.43 -11.94 8.86
N PHE A 274 -4.76 -10.82 9.09
CA PHE A 274 -3.30 -10.67 9.15
C PHE A 274 -2.88 -9.88 10.41
N GLY A 275 -3.67 -9.96 11.48
CA GLY A 275 -3.39 -9.31 12.76
C GLY A 275 -2.11 -9.85 13.38
N GLU A 276 -1.22 -8.99 13.88
CA GLU A 276 0.05 -9.38 14.48
C GLU A 276 1.02 -10.15 13.55
N ALA A 277 0.70 -10.23 12.26
CA ALA A 277 1.59 -10.84 11.26
C ALA A 277 2.86 -10.01 11.07
N THR A 278 3.97 -10.71 10.84
CA THR A 278 5.30 -10.11 10.60
C THR A 278 5.86 -10.58 9.27
N PHE A 279 6.17 -9.63 8.39
CA PHE A 279 6.83 -9.82 7.11
C PHE A 279 8.24 -9.20 7.18
N GLN A 280 9.28 -10.02 7.17
CA GLN A 280 10.66 -9.54 7.09
C GLN A 280 11.10 -9.36 5.63
N GLY A 281 10.58 -10.17 4.70
CA GLY A 281 10.64 -9.93 3.26
C GLY A 281 9.48 -9.05 2.75
N GLY A 282 9.34 -8.97 1.43
CA GLY A 282 8.24 -8.27 0.77
C GLY A 282 6.89 -8.98 0.92
N ALA A 283 5.82 -8.22 1.17
CA ALA A 283 4.45 -8.73 1.25
C ALA A 283 3.65 -8.31 0.01
N GLY A 284 3.47 -9.24 -0.94
CA GLY A 284 2.79 -8.99 -2.20
C GLY A 284 1.32 -9.40 -2.18
N PHE A 285 0.42 -8.49 -2.50
CA PHE A 285 -1.03 -8.70 -2.63
C PHE A 285 -1.56 -8.10 -3.94
N ALA A 286 -0.70 -8.00 -4.96
CA ALA A 286 -1.06 -7.34 -6.21
C ALA A 286 -2.22 -8.06 -6.89
N ALA A 287 -3.24 -7.32 -7.30
CA ALA A 287 -4.49 -7.82 -7.87
C ALA A 287 -5.28 -8.81 -6.99
N ALA A 288 -4.98 -8.90 -5.69
CA ALA A 288 -5.76 -9.72 -4.77
C ALA A 288 -7.18 -9.14 -4.58
N THR A 289 -8.16 -10.01 -4.33
CA THR A 289 -9.55 -9.62 -4.08
C THR A 289 -9.99 -10.05 -2.70
N PHE A 290 -10.49 -9.11 -1.91
CA PHE A 290 -11.03 -9.34 -0.56
C PHE A 290 -12.53 -9.10 -0.57
N GLY A 291 -13.32 -10.14 -0.84
CA GLY A 291 -14.78 -10.08 -0.98
C GLY A 291 -15.53 -9.72 0.30
N ARG A 292 -14.90 -9.87 1.46
CA ARG A 292 -15.42 -9.54 2.79
C ARG A 292 -14.43 -8.65 3.55
N SER A 293 -14.60 -8.52 4.86
CA SER A 293 -13.75 -7.65 5.66
C SER A 293 -12.31 -8.17 5.63
N ALA A 294 -11.37 -7.29 5.29
CA ALA A 294 -9.94 -7.59 5.35
C ALA A 294 -9.35 -6.83 6.55
N TYR A 295 -8.74 -7.59 7.46
CA TYR A 295 -8.14 -7.07 8.67
C TYR A 295 -6.63 -7.25 8.63
N PHE A 296 -5.93 -6.15 8.34
CA PHE A 296 -4.48 -6.09 8.34
C PHE A 296 -4.02 -5.38 9.59
N GLY A 297 -3.80 -6.09 10.69
CA GLY A 297 -2.89 -5.62 11.73
C GLY A 297 -3.42 -5.47 13.15
N PRO A 298 -2.62 -4.94 14.09
CA PRO A 298 -1.31 -4.32 13.86
C PRO A 298 -0.33 -5.32 13.21
N MET A 299 0.19 -4.99 12.02
CA MET A 299 1.13 -5.84 11.29
C MET A 299 2.42 -5.09 10.98
N LEU A 300 3.45 -5.86 10.69
CA LEU A 300 4.80 -5.35 10.47
C LEU A 300 5.33 -5.84 9.13
N ALA A 301 5.81 -4.94 8.29
CA ALA A 301 6.52 -5.30 7.06
C ALA A 301 7.83 -4.53 6.98
N ALA A 302 8.95 -5.25 6.91
CA ALA A 302 10.28 -4.63 6.92
C ALA A 302 10.64 -3.98 5.58
N GLU A 303 10.19 -4.55 4.47
CA GLU A 303 10.50 -4.04 3.14
C GLU A 303 9.34 -3.25 2.54
N SER A 304 8.25 -3.94 2.20
CA SER A 304 7.12 -3.31 1.51
C SER A 304 5.83 -4.12 1.63
N VAL A 305 4.72 -3.41 1.46
CA VAL A 305 3.39 -3.99 1.28
C VAL A 305 2.86 -3.53 -0.07
N ASP A 306 2.65 -4.46 -1.00
CA ASP A 306 2.14 -4.16 -2.34
C ASP A 306 0.68 -4.60 -2.51
N LEU A 307 -0.23 -3.65 -2.50
CA LEU A 307 -1.67 -3.83 -2.76
C LEU A 307 -2.06 -3.29 -4.15
N THR A 308 -1.10 -3.26 -5.09
CA THR A 308 -1.34 -2.75 -6.45
C THR A 308 -2.45 -3.52 -7.16
N GLY A 309 -3.52 -2.84 -7.55
CA GLY A 309 -4.67 -3.45 -8.22
C GLY A 309 -5.58 -4.27 -7.30
N ALA A 310 -5.30 -4.31 -5.99
CA ALA A 310 -6.12 -5.05 -5.05
C ALA A 310 -7.53 -4.44 -4.94
N THR A 311 -8.54 -5.30 -4.74
CA THR A 311 -9.95 -4.89 -4.70
C THR A 311 -10.58 -5.22 -3.35
N PHE A 312 -11.20 -4.21 -2.73
CA PHE A 312 -11.89 -4.27 -1.44
C PHE A 312 -13.34 -3.78 -1.61
N PRO A 313 -14.28 -4.67 -1.98
CA PRO A 313 -15.71 -4.36 -2.03
C PRO A 313 -16.30 -4.07 -0.64
N ALA A 314 -15.73 -4.67 0.40
CA ALA A 314 -16.10 -4.44 1.80
C ALA A 314 -15.07 -3.55 2.52
N ARG A 315 -15.23 -3.40 3.84
CA ARG A 315 -14.40 -2.52 4.67
C ARG A 315 -12.95 -3.03 4.74
N LEU A 316 -12.00 -2.13 4.51
CA LEU A 316 -10.57 -2.36 4.73
C LEU A 316 -10.15 -1.72 6.08
N ASP A 317 -9.63 -2.52 7.00
CA ASP A 317 -8.95 -2.02 8.21
C ASP A 317 -7.47 -2.41 8.12
N LEU A 318 -6.61 -1.43 7.88
CA LEU A 318 -5.18 -1.62 7.72
C LEU A 318 -4.46 -0.79 8.78
N GLN A 319 -3.73 -1.48 9.66
CA GLN A 319 -2.85 -0.97 10.68
C GLN A 319 -1.46 -1.58 10.47
N ALA A 320 -0.57 -0.88 9.77
CA ALA A 320 0.72 -1.43 9.34
C ALA A 320 1.90 -0.48 9.60
N ALA A 321 3.02 -1.04 10.05
CA ALA A 321 4.32 -0.36 10.02
C ALA A 321 5.12 -0.91 8.83
N THR A 322 5.42 -0.06 7.86
CA THR A 322 6.14 -0.44 6.63
C THR A 322 6.84 0.77 6.01
N PRO A 323 8.06 0.65 5.45
CA PRO A 323 8.69 1.75 4.70
C PRO A 323 7.95 2.11 3.41
N VAL A 324 7.31 1.14 2.76
CA VAL A 324 6.64 1.32 1.48
C VAL A 324 5.27 0.66 1.49
N LEU A 325 4.24 1.42 1.10
CA LEU A 325 2.88 0.94 0.90
C LEU A 325 2.39 1.33 -0.50
N GLN A 326 2.26 0.34 -1.39
CA GLN A 326 1.77 0.57 -2.75
C GLN A 326 0.28 0.22 -2.83
N LEU A 327 -0.54 1.17 -3.26
CA LEU A 327 -1.98 1.02 -3.48
C LEU A 327 -2.34 1.50 -4.90
N ARG A 328 -1.41 1.34 -5.86
CA ARG A 328 -1.62 1.76 -7.24
C ARG A 328 -2.79 1.01 -7.85
N ARG A 329 -3.74 1.67 -8.50
CA ARG A 329 -4.91 1.03 -9.12
C ARG A 329 -5.77 0.21 -8.13
N ALA A 330 -5.57 0.37 -6.82
CA ALA A 330 -6.37 -0.32 -5.81
C ALA A 330 -7.81 0.22 -5.82
N ARG A 331 -8.78 -0.65 -5.55
CA ARG A 331 -10.21 -0.31 -5.52
C ARG A 331 -10.76 -0.49 -4.12
N ILE A 332 -10.86 0.60 -3.36
CA ILE A 332 -11.40 0.63 -2.00
C ILE A 332 -12.85 1.13 -2.08
N LEU A 333 -13.78 0.18 -2.24
CA LEU A 333 -15.19 0.49 -2.47
C LEU A 333 -15.99 0.52 -1.18
N GLY A 334 -15.67 -0.34 -0.21
CA GLY A 334 -16.39 -0.42 1.07
C GLY A 334 -15.93 0.58 2.14
N GLY A 335 -15.01 1.48 1.78
CA GLY A 335 -14.39 2.43 2.71
C GLY A 335 -13.46 1.73 3.69
N GLY A 336 -13.01 2.44 4.71
CA GLY A 336 -12.04 1.85 5.63
C GLY A 336 -11.22 2.81 6.45
N HIS A 337 -10.19 2.23 7.04
CA HIS A 337 -9.25 2.94 7.89
C HIS A 337 -7.83 2.43 7.61
N LEU A 338 -6.93 3.32 7.22
CA LEU A 338 -5.53 3.05 6.91
C LEU A 338 -4.67 3.80 7.94
N ARG A 339 -4.26 3.10 8.99
CA ARG A 339 -3.28 3.54 10.00
C ARG A 339 -1.92 3.03 9.60
N VAL A 340 -1.05 3.93 9.16
CA VAL A 340 0.26 3.53 8.65
C VAL A 340 1.36 4.31 9.34
N GLY A 341 2.45 3.63 9.66
CA GLY A 341 3.62 4.23 10.28
C GLY A 341 4.84 4.12 9.38
N TRP A 342 5.58 5.24 9.25
CA TRP A 342 6.85 5.35 8.52
C TRP A 342 6.77 5.00 7.02
N ALA A 343 5.58 5.10 6.42
CA ALA A 343 5.34 4.63 5.06
C ALA A 343 5.42 5.74 4.02
N HIS A 344 6.08 5.44 2.90
CA HIS A 344 5.85 6.10 1.61
C HIS A 344 4.65 5.44 0.92
N ILE A 345 3.59 6.21 0.72
CA ILE A 345 2.30 5.69 0.23
C ILE A 345 2.06 6.15 -1.20
N ASP A 346 1.71 5.22 -2.09
CA ASP A 346 1.32 5.55 -3.45
C ASP A 346 -0.11 5.08 -3.77
N LEU A 347 -1.00 6.03 -4.08
CA LEU A 347 -2.40 5.84 -4.44
C LEU A 347 -2.68 6.19 -5.91
N THR A 348 -1.68 6.13 -6.79
CA THR A 348 -1.82 6.42 -8.22
C THR A 348 -2.91 5.54 -8.85
N GLU A 349 -3.86 6.14 -9.54
CA GLU A 349 -5.01 5.47 -10.18
C GLU A 349 -5.90 4.68 -9.22
N ALA A 350 -5.82 4.89 -7.90
CA ALA A 350 -6.69 4.25 -6.94
C ALA A 350 -8.13 4.77 -7.03
N GLU A 351 -9.10 3.92 -6.70
CA GLU A 351 -10.52 4.25 -6.65
C GLU A 351 -11.01 4.16 -5.22
N ILE A 352 -11.32 5.29 -4.60
CA ILE A 352 -11.82 5.39 -3.22
C ILE A 352 -13.18 6.08 -3.24
N VAL A 353 -14.24 5.30 -3.06
CA VAL A 353 -15.62 5.76 -3.21
C VAL A 353 -16.23 6.10 -1.85
N GLU A 354 -16.31 5.11 -0.96
CA GLU A 354 -16.85 5.28 0.39
C GLU A 354 -15.80 5.89 1.35
N PRO A 355 -16.23 6.45 2.50
CA PRO A 355 -15.33 7.08 3.45
C PRO A 355 -14.15 6.20 3.86
N CYS A 356 -12.94 6.66 3.55
CA CYS A 356 -11.68 6.00 3.89
C CYS A 356 -10.76 7.00 4.58
N ILE A 357 -10.38 6.71 5.81
CA ILE A 357 -9.46 7.57 6.59
C ILE A 357 -8.05 7.02 6.42
N LEU A 358 -7.12 7.84 5.95
CA LEU A 358 -5.69 7.56 5.90
C LEU A 358 -4.98 8.44 6.90
N GLU A 359 -4.35 7.86 7.91
CA GLU A 359 -3.65 8.59 8.95
C GLU A 359 -2.25 8.05 9.27
N ASP A 360 -1.35 8.96 9.66
CA ASP A 360 -0.06 8.59 10.21
C ASP A 360 -0.24 8.08 11.66
N ALA A 361 0.05 6.81 11.85
CA ALA A 361 -0.11 6.09 13.10
C ALA A 361 1.23 5.62 13.68
N ALA A 362 2.37 6.17 13.24
CA ALA A 362 3.70 5.82 13.73
C ALA A 362 3.79 5.82 15.28
N HIS A 363 3.17 6.80 15.95
CA HIS A 363 3.15 6.88 17.41
C HIS A 363 2.32 5.77 18.07
N LEU A 364 1.14 5.43 17.50
CA LEU A 364 0.28 4.37 18.02
C LEU A 364 0.93 3.00 17.85
N LEU A 365 1.55 2.77 16.69
CA LEU A 365 2.24 1.53 16.37
C LEU A 365 3.49 1.32 17.24
N ARG A 366 4.15 2.41 17.65
CA ARG A 366 5.29 2.38 18.58
C ARG A 366 4.87 1.98 20.00
N ASP A 367 3.80 2.58 20.52
CA ASP A 367 3.38 2.39 21.92
C ASP A 367 2.61 1.08 22.14
N GLN A 368 1.98 0.54 21.10
CA GLN A 368 1.15 -0.67 21.21
C GLN A 368 1.93 -1.98 21.04
N ASN A 369 3.16 -1.96 20.54
CA ASN A 369 3.75 -3.18 19.98
C ASN A 369 5.10 -3.57 20.62
N HIS A 370 5.09 -4.66 21.39
CA HIS A 370 6.32 -5.37 21.81
C HIS A 370 7.12 -5.91 20.60
N LEU A 371 6.46 -6.08 19.45
CA LEU A 371 7.11 -6.39 18.17
C LEU A 371 8.00 -5.26 17.65
N TRP A 372 7.75 -4.00 18.06
CA TRP A 372 8.60 -2.86 17.69
C TRP A 372 10.03 -3.01 18.20
N GLU A 373 10.23 -3.52 19.42
CA GLU A 373 11.56 -3.78 19.96
C GLU A 373 12.31 -4.84 19.14
N ARG A 374 11.59 -5.83 18.58
CA ARG A 374 12.15 -6.84 17.68
C ARG A 374 12.43 -6.27 16.27
N PHE A 375 11.60 -5.36 15.79
CA PHE A 375 11.71 -4.73 14.46
C PHE A 375 12.82 -3.68 14.38
N ALA A 376 12.94 -2.82 15.39
CA ALA A 376 13.95 -1.77 15.44
C ALA A 376 15.37 -2.34 15.30
N TRP A 377 15.58 -3.60 15.71
CA TRP A 377 16.84 -4.32 15.55
C TRP A 377 17.15 -4.74 14.11
N HIS A 378 16.13 -5.01 13.28
CA HIS A 378 16.30 -5.45 11.89
C HIS A 378 16.41 -4.27 10.89
N LEU A 379 16.03 -3.05 11.31
CA LEU A 379 16.22 -1.82 10.55
C LEU A 379 17.63 -1.20 10.72
N GLU A 380 18.50 -1.80 11.55
CA GLU A 380 19.89 -1.39 11.60
C GLU A 380 20.60 -1.87 10.31
N PRO A 381 21.21 -0.97 9.52
CA PRO A 381 21.99 -1.40 8.37
C PRO A 381 23.09 -2.33 8.87
N GLU A 382 23.26 -3.47 8.21
CA GLU A 382 24.34 -4.44 8.42
C GLU A 382 25.63 -3.67 8.73
N ARG A 383 26.02 -3.71 10.00
CA ARG A 383 27.32 -3.24 10.42
C ARG A 383 28.29 -4.28 9.88
N ASP A 384 29.09 -3.90 8.88
CA ASP A 384 30.16 -4.70 8.30
C ASP A 384 30.80 -5.61 9.36
N ASP A 385 30.76 -6.92 9.07
CA ASP A 385 31.25 -8.01 9.89
C ASP A 385 32.66 -7.74 10.43
N GLU A 386 32.77 -7.50 11.73
CA GLU A 386 33.96 -7.79 12.55
C GLU A 386 33.68 -7.49 14.04
N ALA A 387 32.77 -8.24 14.68
CA ALA A 387 32.79 -8.50 16.13
C ALA A 387 31.67 -9.48 16.54
N GLU A 388 31.93 -10.79 16.44
CA GLU A 388 31.25 -11.78 17.24
C GLU A 388 31.53 -11.53 18.73
N SER A 389 30.50 -11.15 19.50
CA SER A 389 30.48 -11.31 20.96
C SER A 389 29.07 -11.16 21.52
N GLN A 390 28.53 -12.31 21.90
CA GLN A 390 27.30 -12.60 22.63
C GLN A 390 26.98 -11.66 23.80
N THR A 391 25.77 -11.07 23.82
CA THR A 391 24.76 -11.01 24.92
C THR A 391 23.82 -9.80 24.73
N PRO A 392 22.50 -9.93 24.97
CA PRO A 392 21.58 -8.80 24.90
C PRO A 392 21.86 -7.83 26.06
N PRO A 393 22.08 -6.52 25.81
CA PRO A 393 22.29 -5.57 26.89
C PRO A 393 20.96 -5.35 27.62
N SER A 394 21.02 -5.51 28.95
CA SER A 394 19.93 -5.17 29.83
C SER A 394 19.90 -3.66 30.11
N ASN A 395 18.71 -3.10 29.98
CA ASN A 395 18.20 -1.86 30.59
C ASN A 395 18.63 -0.50 30.00
N ASN A 396 17.61 0.16 29.45
CA ASN A 396 17.29 1.60 29.44
C ASN A 396 18.30 2.61 28.89
N SER A 397 17.80 3.39 27.93
CA SER A 397 18.32 4.66 27.39
C SER A 397 19.50 4.59 26.42
N GLN A 398 19.30 3.89 25.30
CA GLN A 398 19.95 4.28 24.04
C GLN A 398 19.04 5.27 23.28
N PRO A 399 19.58 6.37 22.74
CA PRO A 399 18.82 7.25 21.86
C PRO A 399 18.50 6.51 20.55
N LEU A 400 17.24 6.56 20.13
CA LEU A 400 16.73 5.98 18.89
C LEU A 400 17.65 6.32 17.69
N PRO A 401 17.86 5.39 16.74
CA PRO A 401 18.54 5.69 15.49
C PRO A 401 17.92 6.91 14.81
N GLN A 402 18.76 7.82 14.28
CA GLN A 402 18.31 9.05 13.59
C GLN A 402 17.34 8.79 12.41
N ALA A 403 17.29 7.54 11.93
CA ALA A 403 16.41 7.06 10.86
C ALA A 403 14.91 6.98 11.22
N LEU A 404 14.52 7.14 12.49
CA LEU A 404 13.13 6.95 12.96
C LEU A 404 12.40 8.25 13.34
N THR A 405 12.75 9.33 12.63
CA THR A 405 12.15 10.67 12.81
C THR A 405 11.20 11.08 11.68
N TRP A 406 11.04 10.23 10.64
CA TRP A 406 10.19 10.53 9.50
C TRP A 406 8.74 10.16 9.80
N THR A 407 7.82 11.04 9.43
CA THR A 407 6.37 10.79 9.41
C THR A 407 6.00 10.04 8.14
N SER A 408 4.84 9.38 8.14
CA SER A 408 4.32 8.76 6.91
C SER A 408 4.04 9.85 5.86
N SER A 409 4.44 9.62 4.61
CA SER A 409 4.23 10.56 3.50
C SER A 409 3.45 9.95 2.34
N LEU A 410 2.48 10.72 1.83
CA LEU A 410 1.71 10.35 0.65
C LEU A 410 2.39 10.90 -0.61
N GLU A 411 2.87 10.02 -1.47
CA GLU A 411 3.69 10.38 -2.63
C GLU A 411 2.84 10.73 -3.86
N SER A 412 1.71 10.03 -4.07
CA SER A 412 0.91 10.21 -5.28
C SER A 412 -0.57 9.88 -5.09
N LEU A 413 -1.40 10.74 -5.67
CA LEU A 413 -2.84 10.60 -5.93
C LEU A 413 -3.13 10.81 -7.41
N GLN A 414 -2.13 10.67 -8.28
CA GLN A 414 -2.30 10.94 -9.71
C GLN A 414 -3.38 10.04 -10.31
N ARG A 415 -4.33 10.63 -11.06
CA ARG A 415 -5.44 9.90 -11.69
C ARG A 415 -6.31 9.08 -10.71
N ALA A 416 -6.23 9.34 -9.40
CA ALA A 416 -7.03 8.65 -8.39
C ALA A 416 -8.42 9.29 -8.24
N THR A 417 -9.43 8.49 -7.89
CA THR A 417 -10.74 8.97 -7.47
C THR A 417 -10.75 9.07 -5.95
N VAL A 418 -10.87 10.29 -5.41
CA VAL A 418 -10.68 10.56 -3.97
C VAL A 418 -11.94 11.02 -3.24
N THR A 419 -13.11 10.65 -3.75
CA THR A 419 -14.45 11.05 -3.27
C THR A 419 -14.61 10.84 -1.75
N GLY A 420 -14.22 9.66 -1.26
CA GLY A 420 -14.33 9.28 0.15
C GLY A 420 -13.07 9.51 0.99
N LEU A 421 -11.98 10.03 0.41
CA LEU A 421 -10.68 10.05 1.08
C LEU A 421 -10.57 11.18 2.14
N VAL A 422 -10.21 10.78 3.35
CA VAL A 422 -9.93 11.67 4.47
C VAL A 422 -8.50 11.45 4.92
N LEU A 423 -7.69 12.51 4.92
CA LEU A 423 -6.30 12.44 5.37
C LEU A 423 -6.21 12.88 6.84
N GLY A 424 -5.32 12.26 7.61
CA GLY A 424 -5.08 12.55 9.03
C GLY A 424 -3.58 12.62 9.34
N ALA A 425 -3.06 13.81 9.65
CA ALA A 425 -1.67 14.00 10.10
C ALA A 425 -0.58 13.38 9.18
N ILE A 426 -0.81 13.31 7.87
CA ILE A 426 0.14 12.76 6.89
C ILE A 426 0.92 13.87 6.16
N ASP A 427 2.20 13.60 5.83
CA ASP A 427 3.04 14.50 5.03
C ASP A 427 2.61 14.47 3.54
N LEU A 428 2.34 15.66 2.99
CA LEU A 428 1.92 15.86 1.60
C LEU A 428 2.95 16.67 0.78
N THR A 429 4.14 16.93 1.31
CA THR A 429 5.16 17.77 0.68
C THR A 429 5.55 17.29 -0.72
N ALA A 430 5.61 15.98 -0.92
CA ALA A 430 5.93 15.32 -2.19
C ALA A 430 4.69 14.87 -2.99
N CYS A 431 3.49 15.02 -2.44
CA CYS A 431 2.26 14.46 -3.00
C CYS A 431 1.90 15.07 -4.36
N ARG A 432 1.65 14.20 -5.34
CA ARG A 432 1.16 14.58 -6.68
C ARG A 432 -0.34 14.34 -6.82
N PHE A 433 -1.07 15.31 -7.36
CA PHE A 433 -2.52 15.31 -7.58
C PHE A 433 -2.92 15.33 -9.07
N ALA A 434 -1.96 15.37 -9.99
CA ALA A 434 -2.26 15.51 -11.43
C ALA A 434 -3.28 14.45 -11.93
N GLY A 435 -4.39 14.93 -12.49
CA GLY A 435 -5.47 14.09 -13.02
C GLY A 435 -6.40 13.46 -11.97
N ALA A 436 -6.25 13.78 -10.68
CA ALA A 436 -7.15 13.27 -9.63
C ALA A 436 -8.61 13.74 -9.85
N HIS A 437 -9.56 12.84 -9.60
CA HIS A 437 -11.00 13.08 -9.70
C HIS A 437 -11.60 13.37 -8.32
N ASP A 438 -12.62 14.23 -8.27
CA ASP A 438 -13.31 14.65 -7.03
C ASP A 438 -12.38 15.26 -5.97
N LEU A 439 -11.34 15.98 -6.41
CA LEU A 439 -10.34 16.59 -5.52
C LEU A 439 -10.94 17.67 -4.58
N ASP A 440 -12.10 18.22 -4.93
CA ASP A 440 -12.89 19.11 -4.06
C ASP A 440 -13.53 18.37 -2.87
N GLN A 441 -13.72 17.05 -2.95
CA GLN A 441 -14.25 16.25 -1.86
C GLN A 441 -13.16 15.79 -0.89
N LEU A 442 -11.90 15.73 -1.33
CA LEU A 442 -10.75 15.37 -0.50
C LEU A 442 -10.69 16.20 0.79
N ARG A 443 -10.61 15.49 1.93
CA ARG A 443 -10.49 16.14 3.24
C ARG A 443 -9.04 16.18 3.69
N VAL A 444 -8.43 17.35 3.53
CA VAL A 444 -7.05 17.62 3.97
C VAL A 444 -7.08 18.41 5.29
N PRO A 445 -6.51 17.89 6.40
CA PRO A 445 -6.42 18.62 7.66
C PRO A 445 -5.74 19.96 7.52
N HIS A 446 -6.07 20.91 8.40
CA HIS A 446 -5.37 22.20 8.44
C HIS A 446 -3.86 22.02 8.71
N ALA A 447 -3.48 20.98 9.46
CA ALA A 447 -2.10 20.65 9.79
C ALA A 447 -1.31 19.92 8.68
N ALA A 448 -1.93 19.53 7.54
CA ALA A 448 -1.24 18.75 6.52
C ALA A 448 0.01 19.48 5.98
N GLU A 449 1.17 18.83 6.08
CA GLU A 449 2.45 19.43 5.70
C GLU A 449 2.57 19.49 4.19
N LEU A 450 2.21 20.64 3.61
CA LEU A 450 2.53 20.98 2.23
C LEU A 450 3.77 21.87 2.22
N GLU A 451 4.58 21.72 1.18
CA GLU A 451 5.85 22.43 1.05
C GLU A 451 5.66 23.95 0.97
N ARG A 452 6.67 24.70 1.42
CA ARG A 452 6.65 26.17 1.41
C ARG A 452 7.72 26.72 0.46
N PRO A 453 7.47 27.85 -0.21
CA PRO A 453 8.46 28.43 -1.10
C PRO A 453 9.68 28.93 -0.29
N PRO A 454 10.90 28.79 -0.83
CA PRO A 454 12.15 28.87 -0.06
C PRO A 454 12.64 30.30 0.22
N SER A 455 11.80 31.34 0.08
CA SER A 455 12.23 32.75 0.25
C SER A 455 11.36 33.53 1.22
N ARG A 456 12.01 34.38 2.05
CA ARG A 456 11.37 35.35 2.98
C ARG A 456 10.73 36.57 2.26
N LEU A 457 11.03 36.79 0.98
CA LEU A 457 10.49 37.89 0.16
C LEU A 457 9.21 37.49 -0.59
N PHE A 458 9.02 36.19 -0.85
CA PHE A 458 7.78 35.61 -1.36
C PHE A 458 6.96 35.04 -0.18
N ALA A 459 5.63 34.92 -0.32
CA ALA A 459 4.79 34.59 0.85
C ALA A 459 5.08 33.19 1.36
N SER A 460 4.99 32.99 2.68
CA SER A 460 4.76 31.66 3.26
C SER A 460 3.37 31.19 2.81
N ARG A 461 3.31 30.49 1.68
CA ARG A 461 2.12 29.80 1.18
C ARG A 461 2.43 28.32 1.03
N ARG A 462 1.40 27.48 1.06
CA ARG A 462 1.53 26.06 0.69
C ARG A 462 1.58 25.91 -0.83
N VAL A 463 2.48 25.05 -1.31
CA VAL A 463 2.73 24.83 -2.75
C VAL A 463 2.55 23.36 -3.07
N LEU A 464 1.91 23.05 -4.21
CA LEU A 464 1.76 21.68 -4.69
C LEU A 464 3.07 21.20 -5.32
N ALA A 465 3.36 19.89 -5.24
CA ALA A 465 4.55 19.30 -5.83
C ALA A 465 4.66 19.59 -7.33
N GLU A 466 3.53 19.61 -8.05
CA GLU A 466 3.45 19.96 -9.47
C GLU A 466 4.01 21.35 -9.77
N GLU A 467 3.71 22.35 -8.94
CA GLU A 467 4.20 23.71 -9.14
C GLU A 467 5.73 23.75 -8.98
N ILE A 468 6.26 23.01 -8.00
CA ILE A 468 7.71 22.90 -7.77
C ILE A 468 8.39 22.31 -8.99
N VAL A 469 7.89 21.17 -9.48
CA VAL A 469 8.43 20.47 -10.66
C VAL A 469 8.34 21.36 -11.90
N TRP A 470 7.20 22.03 -12.14
CA TRP A 470 7.02 22.97 -13.25
C TRP A 470 8.04 24.12 -13.18
N ARG A 471 8.20 24.78 -12.02
CA ARG A 471 9.15 25.89 -11.86
C ARG A 471 10.59 25.46 -12.10
N GLN A 472 10.99 24.28 -11.60
CA GLN A 472 12.32 23.74 -11.82
C GLN A 472 12.60 23.51 -13.32
N ARG A 473 11.61 23.04 -14.10
CA ARG A 473 11.75 22.83 -15.55
C ARG A 473 11.73 24.15 -16.34
N GLU A 474 10.81 25.06 -16.05
CA GLU A 474 10.68 26.35 -16.75
C GLU A 474 11.94 27.21 -16.63
N TRP A 475 12.62 27.14 -15.47
CA TRP A 475 13.87 27.87 -15.26
C TRP A 475 15.05 27.25 -15.99
N LYS A 476 15.12 25.91 -16.08
CA LYS A 476 16.10 25.24 -16.95
C LYS A 476 15.95 25.67 -18.42
N ARG A 477 14.71 25.87 -18.89
CA ARG A 477 14.44 26.32 -20.28
C ARG A 477 14.84 27.78 -20.56
N ARG A 478 14.73 28.67 -19.57
CA ARG A 478 14.99 30.11 -19.72
C ARG A 478 16.43 30.54 -19.48
N ASP A 479 17.33 29.61 -19.16
CA ASP A 479 18.76 29.83 -18.90
C ASP A 479 19.04 31.01 -17.94
N TRP A 480 18.12 31.23 -17.01
CA TRP A 480 18.19 32.31 -16.03
C TRP A 480 18.99 31.85 -14.82
N PRO A 481 19.88 32.68 -14.23
CA PRO A 481 20.67 32.29 -13.07
C PRO A 481 19.72 31.84 -11.95
N VAL A 482 19.78 30.54 -11.67
CA VAL A 482 18.82 29.87 -10.82
C VAL A 482 18.84 30.53 -9.44
N ASN A 483 17.67 30.93 -8.93
CA ASN A 483 17.55 31.25 -7.52
C ASN A 483 17.81 29.94 -6.77
N ARG A 484 19.04 29.75 -6.24
CA ARG A 484 19.55 28.54 -5.55
C ARG A 484 18.59 27.98 -4.49
N SER A 485 17.64 28.79 -4.04
CA SER A 485 16.59 28.46 -3.08
C SER A 485 15.61 27.39 -3.57
N TRP A 486 15.13 27.41 -4.82
CA TRP A 486 14.16 26.41 -5.34
C TRP A 486 14.80 25.10 -5.81
N GLN A 487 16.11 25.11 -6.11
CA GLN A 487 16.90 23.89 -6.36
C GLN A 487 17.19 23.09 -5.09
N ARG A 488 17.16 23.74 -3.91
CA ARG A 488 17.36 23.07 -2.61
C ARG A 488 16.14 22.31 -2.13
N LEU A 489 14.95 22.57 -2.69
CA LEU A 489 13.78 21.73 -2.53
C LEU A 489 14.02 20.43 -3.30
N LYS A 490 14.83 19.55 -2.72
CA LYS A 490 14.94 18.15 -3.15
C LYS A 490 13.60 17.51 -2.81
N LEU A 491 12.76 17.31 -3.83
CA LEU A 491 11.88 16.14 -3.81
C LEU A 491 12.85 14.96 -3.82
N ASP A 492 13.07 14.34 -2.65
CA ASP A 492 14.15 13.39 -2.48
C ASP A 492 13.98 12.22 -3.46
N PRO A 493 14.91 11.97 -4.40
CA PRO A 493 14.77 10.90 -5.38
C PRO A 493 14.66 9.51 -4.75
N PHE A 494 15.09 9.34 -3.49
CA PHE A 494 14.97 8.10 -2.72
C PHE A 494 13.55 7.82 -2.20
N LYS A 495 12.62 8.79 -2.20
CA LYS A 495 11.19 8.55 -1.90
C LYS A 495 10.41 7.90 -3.06
N VAL A 496 11.05 7.71 -4.22
CA VAL A 496 10.40 7.29 -5.48
C VAL A 496 11.11 6.07 -6.09
N GLN A 497 11.41 5.05 -5.28
CA GLN A 497 11.77 3.71 -5.79
C GLN A 497 10.49 2.86 -5.77
N GLY A 498 9.72 2.95 -6.86
CA GLY A 498 8.47 2.20 -7.03
C GLY A 498 7.43 2.93 -7.88
N ALA A 499 7.52 4.27 -7.96
CA ALA A 499 6.88 5.00 -9.06
C ALA A 499 7.88 5.03 -10.20
N ALA A 500 7.72 4.09 -11.13
CA ALA A 500 8.19 4.31 -12.47
C ALA A 500 7.83 5.76 -12.83
N ILE A 501 8.85 6.57 -13.06
CA ILE A 501 8.71 7.85 -13.76
C ILE A 501 8.28 7.44 -15.16
N GLU A 502 7.02 7.02 -15.33
CA GLU A 502 6.39 7.02 -16.63
C GLU A 502 6.56 8.43 -17.11
N ASN A 503 7.28 8.56 -18.21
CA ASN A 503 7.70 9.73 -18.98
C ASN A 503 6.65 10.86 -19.07
N GLY A 504 6.30 11.43 -17.92
CA GLY A 504 5.15 12.26 -17.71
C GLY A 504 5.50 13.70 -18.02
N GLU A 505 4.85 14.22 -19.04
CA GLU A 505 4.74 15.63 -19.30
C GLU A 505 4.44 16.36 -17.98
N SER A 506 5.20 17.41 -17.66
CA SER A 506 4.84 18.19 -16.46
C SER A 506 3.51 18.86 -16.74
N PRO A 507 2.58 18.85 -15.78
CA PRO A 507 1.32 19.54 -15.96
C PRO A 507 1.58 21.01 -16.30
N SER A 508 0.86 21.47 -17.31
CA SER A 508 0.83 22.85 -17.74
C SER A 508 0.36 23.76 -16.60
N PRO A 509 0.71 25.06 -16.61
CA PRO A 509 0.20 25.99 -15.59
C PRO A 509 -1.33 26.03 -15.51
N SER A 510 -2.04 25.77 -16.61
CA SER A 510 -3.51 25.65 -16.61
C SER A 510 -3.99 24.48 -15.76
N GLU A 511 -3.42 23.29 -15.94
CA GLU A 511 -3.79 22.09 -15.18
C GLU A 511 -3.47 22.28 -13.68
N ILE A 512 -2.32 22.87 -13.36
CA ILE A 512 -1.97 23.19 -11.96
C ILE A 512 -2.97 24.20 -11.36
N ALA A 513 -3.45 25.17 -12.15
CA ALA A 513 -4.47 26.11 -11.70
C ALA A 513 -5.81 25.41 -11.40
N GLU A 514 -6.18 24.38 -12.17
CA GLU A 514 -7.36 23.56 -11.93
C GLU A 514 -7.24 22.74 -10.63
N LEU A 515 -6.07 22.15 -10.37
CA LEU A 515 -5.80 21.45 -9.10
C LEU A 515 -5.96 22.39 -7.89
N TYR A 516 -5.35 23.57 -7.95
CA TYR A 516 -5.52 24.59 -6.91
C TYR A 516 -6.99 24.99 -6.72
N ARG A 517 -7.73 25.14 -7.81
CA ARG A 517 -9.14 25.50 -7.79
C ARG A 517 -9.99 24.42 -7.11
N ALA A 518 -9.79 23.15 -7.45
CA ALA A 518 -10.54 22.04 -6.87
C ALA A 518 -10.30 21.94 -5.34
N LEU A 519 -9.03 21.96 -4.92
CA LEU A 519 -8.67 21.95 -3.49
C LEU A 519 -9.22 23.17 -2.73
N ARG A 520 -9.24 24.36 -3.36
CA ARG A 520 -9.84 25.56 -2.79
C ARG A 520 -11.34 25.38 -2.60
N THR A 521 -12.06 24.96 -3.65
CA THR A 521 -13.52 24.79 -3.62
C THR A 521 -13.93 23.82 -2.52
N GLY A 522 -13.18 22.72 -2.33
CA GLY A 522 -13.42 21.80 -1.23
C GLY A 522 -13.30 22.41 0.17
N ARG A 523 -12.31 23.29 0.38
CA ARG A 523 -12.15 24.01 1.67
C ARG A 523 -13.22 25.07 1.89
N GLU A 524 -13.56 25.83 0.85
CA GLU A 524 -14.62 26.85 0.91
C GLU A 524 -15.98 26.24 1.25
N ALA A 525 -16.31 25.08 0.67
CA ALA A 525 -17.55 24.35 0.97
C ALA A 525 -17.67 23.93 2.44
N ARG A 526 -16.52 23.80 3.14
CA ARG A 526 -16.45 23.45 4.57
C ARG A 526 -16.31 24.65 5.52
N GLY A 527 -16.29 25.88 4.98
CA GLY A 527 -16.11 27.10 5.77
C GLY A 527 -14.67 27.39 6.21
N ASP A 528 -13.67 26.63 5.72
CA ASP A 528 -12.24 26.90 5.95
C ASP A 528 -11.73 27.98 4.98
N GLU A 529 -12.24 29.21 5.16
CA GLU A 529 -11.81 30.40 4.41
C GLU A 529 -10.28 30.67 4.52
N PRO A 530 -9.62 30.49 5.69
CA PRO A 530 -8.18 30.70 5.84
C PRO A 530 -7.33 29.73 5.01
N GLY A 531 -7.65 28.44 5.04
CA GLY A 531 -6.94 27.41 4.30
C GLY A 531 -7.14 27.50 2.78
N ALA A 532 -8.29 28.03 2.34
CA ALA A 532 -8.59 28.29 0.93
C ALA A 532 -7.74 29.42 0.32
N ALA A 533 -7.30 30.39 1.12
CA ALA A 533 -6.56 31.57 0.63
C ALA A 533 -5.20 31.23 -0.01
N ASP A 534 -4.48 30.23 0.54
CA ASP A 534 -3.19 29.79 -0.01
C ASP A 534 -3.37 29.16 -1.40
N PHE A 535 -4.42 28.35 -1.56
CA PHE A 535 -4.78 27.73 -2.84
C PHE A 535 -5.28 28.76 -3.86
N TYR A 536 -6.07 29.76 -3.44
CA TYR A 536 -6.46 30.88 -4.30
C TYR A 536 -5.24 31.64 -4.85
N TYR A 537 -4.24 31.91 -4.00
CA TYR A 537 -3.01 32.56 -4.43
C TYR A 537 -2.23 31.66 -5.42
N GLY A 538 -2.20 30.34 -5.19
CA GLY A 538 -1.74 29.30 -6.13
C GLY A 538 -2.37 29.40 -7.51
N GLU A 539 -3.70 29.32 -7.57
CA GLU A 539 -4.52 29.38 -8.79
C GLU A 539 -4.21 30.65 -9.61
N MET A 540 -4.26 31.83 -8.98
CA MET A 540 -4.03 33.11 -9.68
C MET A 540 -2.61 33.22 -10.22
N GLU A 541 -1.63 32.72 -9.47
CA GLU A 541 -0.23 32.69 -9.89
C GLU A 541 -0.04 31.80 -11.12
N MET A 542 -0.69 30.64 -11.17
CA MET A 542 -0.63 29.73 -12.31
C MET A 542 -1.37 30.27 -13.54
N ARG A 543 -2.55 30.91 -13.35
CA ARG A 543 -3.27 31.61 -14.44
C ARG A 543 -2.44 32.72 -15.08
N ARG A 544 -1.61 33.43 -14.31
CA ARG A 544 -0.70 34.45 -14.84
C ARG A 544 0.33 33.87 -15.81
N HIS A 545 0.79 32.64 -15.57
CA HIS A 545 1.80 31.96 -16.39
C HIS A 545 1.23 31.03 -17.46
N SER A 546 -0.07 30.72 -17.40
CA SER A 546 -0.73 29.90 -18.42
C SER A 546 -0.72 30.57 -19.81
N SER A 547 -0.51 29.77 -20.85
CA SER A 547 -0.65 30.21 -22.24
C SER A 547 -2.11 30.28 -22.68
N LEU A 548 -3.00 29.50 -22.02
CA LEU A 548 -4.43 29.47 -22.30
C LEU A 548 -5.17 30.70 -21.77
N THR A 549 -4.60 31.42 -20.80
CA THR A 549 -5.19 32.67 -20.32
C THR A 549 -4.99 33.80 -21.33
N PRO A 550 -6.06 34.53 -21.70
CA PRO A 550 -5.98 35.68 -22.59
C PRO A 550 -4.92 36.69 -22.13
N ARG A 551 -4.23 37.31 -23.08
CA ARG A 551 -3.14 38.27 -22.77
C ARG A 551 -3.62 39.42 -21.87
N TRP A 552 -4.83 39.94 -22.09
CA TRP A 552 -5.39 41.03 -21.28
C TRP A 552 -5.67 40.59 -19.83
N GLU A 553 -6.14 39.35 -19.63
CA GLU A 553 -6.36 38.79 -18.29
C GLU A 553 -5.02 38.64 -17.54
N ARG A 554 -3.97 38.17 -18.23
CA ARG A 554 -2.62 38.11 -17.65
C ARG A 554 -2.07 39.48 -17.24
N VAL A 555 -2.36 40.53 -18.02
CA VAL A 555 -1.99 41.91 -17.66
C VAL A 555 -2.76 42.36 -16.42
N ILE A 556 -4.07 42.08 -16.32
CA ILE A 556 -4.86 42.38 -15.13
C ILE A 556 -4.33 41.63 -13.91
N LEU A 557 -4.06 40.32 -14.04
CA LEU A 557 -3.49 39.50 -12.97
C LEU A 557 -2.11 40.01 -12.53
N PHE A 558 -1.29 40.49 -13.47
CA PHE A 558 -0.01 41.12 -13.15
C PHE A 558 -0.19 42.37 -12.29
N PHE A 559 -1.08 43.30 -12.66
CA PHE A 559 -1.35 44.50 -11.87
C PHE A 559 -2.01 44.17 -10.52
N TYR A 560 -2.96 43.22 -10.50
CA TYR A 560 -3.62 42.78 -9.29
C TYR A 560 -2.64 42.14 -8.29
N TRP A 561 -1.71 41.32 -8.78
CA TRP A 561 -0.57 40.81 -8.00
C TRP A 561 0.33 41.95 -7.52
N ALA A 562 0.71 42.87 -8.41
CA ALA A 562 1.66 43.95 -8.11
C ALA A 562 1.14 44.87 -7.00
N LEU A 563 -0.11 45.30 -7.13
CA LEU A 563 -0.77 46.27 -6.26
C LEU A 563 -1.22 45.67 -4.92
N SER A 564 -1.71 44.42 -4.91
CA SER A 564 -2.38 43.88 -3.71
C SER A 564 -1.97 42.45 -3.33
N GLY A 565 -1.15 41.78 -4.14
CA GLY A 565 -0.85 40.36 -3.96
C GLY A 565 -2.10 39.50 -4.02
N TYR A 566 -2.98 39.76 -4.99
CA TYR A 566 -4.29 39.13 -5.14
C TYR A 566 -5.25 39.40 -3.96
N ALA A 567 -5.30 40.63 -3.45
CA ALA A 567 -6.09 41.06 -2.29
C ALA A 567 -5.87 40.27 -1.00
N LEU A 568 -4.69 39.64 -0.86
CA LEU A 568 -4.30 38.90 0.34
C LEU A 568 -3.22 39.62 1.16
N ARG A 569 -2.71 40.78 0.70
CA ARG A 569 -1.62 41.51 1.36
C ARG A 569 -1.91 43.00 1.50
N ALA A 570 -2.38 43.38 2.69
CA ALA A 570 -2.62 44.78 3.04
C ALA A 570 -1.36 45.65 2.90
N SER A 571 -0.18 45.12 3.22
CA SER A 571 1.08 45.88 3.13
C SER A 571 1.40 46.35 1.71
N ARG A 572 1.15 45.50 0.69
CA ARG A 572 1.36 45.88 -0.72
C ARG A 572 0.34 46.91 -1.17
N ALA A 573 -0.92 46.74 -0.77
CA ALA A 573 -1.99 47.68 -1.11
C ALA A 573 -1.76 49.07 -0.47
N LEU A 574 -1.35 49.11 0.80
CA LEU A 574 -1.01 50.35 1.50
C LEU A 574 0.25 51.01 0.92
N PHE A 575 1.26 50.23 0.54
CA PHE A 575 2.45 50.76 -0.13
C PHE A 575 2.09 51.34 -1.51
N ALA A 576 1.29 50.64 -2.30
CA ALA A 576 0.80 51.15 -3.58
C ALA A 576 -0.02 52.43 -3.40
N LEU A 577 -0.85 52.50 -2.36
CA LEU A 577 -1.61 53.70 -2.01
C LEU A 577 -0.70 54.88 -1.67
N ALA A 578 0.32 54.65 -0.84
CA ALA A 578 1.32 55.66 -0.52
C ALA A 578 2.07 56.15 -1.77
N MET A 579 2.47 55.24 -2.67
CA MET A 579 3.11 55.59 -3.93
C MET A 579 2.20 56.44 -4.82
N VAL A 580 0.91 56.09 -4.92
CA VAL A 580 -0.08 56.87 -5.68
C VAL A 580 -0.23 58.28 -5.09
N ILE A 581 -0.27 58.43 -3.76
CA ILE A 581 -0.33 59.72 -3.08
C ILE A 581 0.94 60.55 -3.35
N VAL A 582 2.13 59.93 -3.30
CA VAL A 582 3.42 60.60 -3.54
C VAL A 582 3.54 61.06 -5.00
N VAL A 583 3.16 60.21 -5.96
CA VAL A 583 3.14 60.58 -7.39
C VAL A 583 2.10 61.68 -7.65
N GLY A 584 0.93 61.58 -7.03
CA GLY A 584 -0.11 62.62 -7.06
C GLY A 584 0.40 63.95 -6.52
N TRP A 585 1.09 63.92 -5.38
CA TRP A 585 1.71 65.10 -4.76
C TRP A 585 2.73 65.75 -5.70
N ALA A 586 3.65 64.96 -6.26
CA ALA A 586 4.67 65.46 -7.18
C ALA A 586 4.06 66.06 -8.45
N THR A 587 3.05 65.39 -9.05
CA THR A 587 2.41 65.87 -10.28
C THR A 587 1.55 67.12 -10.04
N LEU A 588 0.87 67.21 -8.89
CA LEU A 588 0.13 68.42 -8.50
C LEU A 588 1.07 69.60 -8.20
N GLY A 589 2.17 69.36 -7.50
CA GLY A 589 3.17 70.39 -7.18
C GLY A 589 3.87 70.94 -8.43
N LEU A 590 4.19 70.07 -9.40
CA LEU A 590 4.89 70.47 -10.63
C LEU A 590 3.96 71.06 -11.69
N PHE A 591 2.78 70.49 -11.88
CA PHE A 591 1.91 70.79 -13.03
C PHE A 591 0.46 71.06 -12.67
N GLY A 592 0.06 70.95 -11.41
CA GLY A 592 -1.35 70.86 -11.01
C GLY A 592 -2.12 72.17 -11.01
N TYR A 593 -1.47 73.29 -10.71
CA TYR A 593 -2.13 74.57 -10.48
C TYR A 593 -1.84 75.59 -11.57
N GLN A 594 -2.89 76.28 -12.02
CA GLN A 594 -2.76 77.40 -12.96
C GLN A 594 -2.09 78.57 -12.25
N ASP A 595 -1.22 79.29 -12.95
CA ASP A 595 -0.72 80.56 -12.46
C ASP A 595 -1.90 81.55 -12.43
N PRO A 596 -2.09 82.30 -11.34
CA PRO A 596 -3.20 83.24 -11.24
C PRO A 596 -3.00 84.37 -12.23
N SER A 597 -3.71 84.33 -13.37
CA SER A 597 -3.84 85.51 -14.24
C SER A 597 -4.98 86.38 -13.71
N LEU A 598 -4.59 87.52 -13.14
CA LEU A 598 -5.44 88.71 -12.95
C LEU A 598 -5.94 89.10 -14.38
N THR A 599 -7.21 89.34 -14.69
CA THR A 599 -8.18 90.24 -14.06
C THR A 599 -9.57 89.93 -14.65
N SER A 600 -10.63 89.78 -13.84
CA SER A 600 -12.00 89.88 -14.35
C SER A 600 -12.44 91.34 -14.33
N ARG A 601 -12.52 91.98 -15.50
CA ARG A 601 -13.06 93.33 -15.67
C ARG A 601 -14.58 93.23 -15.79
N GLU A 602 -15.33 93.48 -14.72
CA GLU A 602 -16.79 93.62 -14.81
C GLU A 602 -17.20 95.08 -14.80
N THR A 603 -17.91 95.48 -15.85
CA THR A 603 -18.48 96.83 -15.98
C THR A 603 -19.94 96.78 -15.50
N LEU A 604 -20.19 97.22 -14.27
CA LEU A 604 -21.54 97.39 -13.74
C LEU A 604 -22.08 98.78 -14.13
N SER A 605 -23.24 98.83 -14.80
CA SER A 605 -23.87 100.09 -15.20
C SER A 605 -24.92 100.53 -14.18
N GLY A 606 -24.62 101.62 -13.46
CA GLY A 606 -25.54 102.28 -12.52
C GLY A 606 -26.15 103.56 -13.08
N ARG A 607 -27.29 103.99 -12.52
CA ARG A 607 -28.12 105.14 -12.99
C ARG A 607 -27.46 106.53 -12.90
N ALA A 608 -26.17 106.61 -12.53
CA ALA A 608 -25.38 107.84 -12.45
C ALA A 608 -24.16 107.87 -13.40
N GLY A 609 -24.09 106.96 -14.37
CA GLY A 609 -22.98 106.83 -15.33
C GLY A 609 -22.07 105.63 -15.03
N PRO A 610 -21.24 105.17 -15.98
CA PRO A 610 -20.35 104.04 -15.78
C PRO A 610 -19.22 104.44 -14.80
N TYR A 611 -19.12 103.72 -13.69
CA TYR A 611 -17.95 103.79 -12.81
C TYR A 611 -17.25 102.43 -12.84
N GLU A 612 -15.94 102.43 -13.13
CA GLU A 612 -15.11 101.23 -13.18
C GLU A 612 -14.74 100.86 -11.73
N VAL A 613 -15.28 99.75 -11.23
CA VAL A 613 -14.88 99.22 -9.92
C VAL A 613 -13.78 98.19 -10.15
N VAL A 614 -12.54 98.58 -9.89
CA VAL A 614 -11.41 97.64 -9.84
C VAL A 614 -11.40 97.04 -8.43
N LEU A 615 -11.93 95.82 -8.28
CA LEU A 615 -11.73 95.04 -7.07
C LEU A 615 -10.31 94.46 -7.11
N GLU A 616 -9.39 95.08 -6.37
CA GLU A 616 -8.05 94.54 -6.14
C GLU A 616 -8.19 93.39 -5.12
N ALA A 617 -8.53 92.20 -5.61
CA ALA A 617 -8.49 90.99 -4.81
C ALA A 617 -7.02 90.74 -4.40
N ALA A 618 -6.80 90.41 -3.12
CA ALA A 618 -5.49 90.03 -2.60
C ALA A 618 -4.81 89.04 -3.56
N GLU A 619 -3.54 89.29 -3.89
CA GLU A 619 -2.74 88.46 -4.80
C GLU A 619 -2.98 86.97 -4.49
N PRO A 620 -3.58 86.19 -5.40
CA PRO A 620 -3.73 84.78 -5.17
C PRO A 620 -2.33 84.19 -5.15
N THR A 621 -1.88 83.69 -4.01
CA THR A 621 -0.64 82.92 -3.96
C THR A 621 -0.88 81.58 -4.63
N LYS A 622 -0.02 81.21 -5.57
CA LYS A 622 -0.05 79.86 -6.16
C LYS A 622 0.04 78.84 -5.02
N PRO A 623 -0.85 77.82 -4.97
CA PRO A 623 -0.78 76.79 -3.95
C PRO A 623 0.61 76.16 -3.90
N GLY A 624 1.19 76.08 -2.70
CA GLY A 624 2.55 75.59 -2.48
C GLY A 624 2.64 74.07 -2.46
N TRP A 625 3.86 73.55 -2.27
CA TRP A 625 4.10 72.11 -2.16
C TRP A 625 3.33 71.44 -1.00
N ASN A 626 3.09 72.16 0.09
CA ASN A 626 2.25 71.69 1.20
C ASN A 626 0.77 71.59 0.79
N ASP A 627 0.26 72.55 0.00
CA ASP A 627 -1.12 72.53 -0.48
C ASP A 627 -1.33 71.40 -1.49
N ALA A 628 -0.34 71.14 -2.34
CA ALA A 628 -0.34 69.99 -3.25
C ALA A 628 -0.32 68.64 -2.50
N PHE A 629 0.37 68.55 -1.36
CA PHE A 629 0.38 67.35 -0.52
C PHE A 629 -1.00 67.10 0.08
N TRP A 630 -1.59 68.10 0.75
CA TRP A 630 -2.91 67.99 1.33
C TRP A 630 -3.98 67.73 0.26
N ALA A 631 -3.89 68.38 -0.91
CA ALA A 631 -4.78 68.11 -2.03
C ALA A 631 -4.67 66.66 -2.54
N SER A 632 -3.46 66.10 -2.61
CA SER A 632 -3.25 64.70 -2.98
C SER A 632 -3.87 63.75 -1.96
N LEU A 633 -3.58 63.95 -0.67
CA LEU A 633 -4.10 63.14 0.43
C LEU A 633 -5.63 63.22 0.55
N GLU A 634 -6.19 64.43 0.53
CA GLU A 634 -7.64 64.66 0.62
C GLU A 634 -8.37 64.10 -0.59
N SER A 635 -7.78 64.16 -1.79
CA SER A 635 -8.43 63.61 -2.99
C SER A 635 -8.64 62.09 -2.96
N VAL A 636 -7.88 61.38 -2.12
CA VAL A 636 -7.97 59.93 -1.94
C VAL A 636 -9.09 59.54 -0.97
N VAL A 637 -9.39 60.36 0.05
CA VAL A 637 -10.31 60.03 1.15
C VAL A 637 -11.58 60.90 1.18
N PHE A 638 -11.52 62.15 0.71
CA PHE A 638 -12.58 63.16 0.81
C PHE A 638 -12.76 63.99 -0.48
N ARG A 639 -13.74 64.92 -0.47
CA ARG A 639 -13.98 65.87 -1.57
C ARG A 639 -12.78 66.83 -1.71
N GLY A 640 -11.89 66.53 -2.66
CA GLY A 640 -10.75 67.40 -3.01
C GLY A 640 -11.14 68.83 -3.47
N PRO A 641 -10.14 69.70 -3.68
CA PRO A 641 -10.29 71.16 -3.73
C PRO A 641 -11.17 71.64 -4.89
N GLN A 642 -11.73 72.85 -4.76
CA GLN A 642 -12.59 73.45 -5.79
C GLN A 642 -11.89 73.44 -7.16
N GLN A 643 -12.56 72.87 -8.17
CA GLN A 643 -11.97 72.55 -9.49
C GLN A 643 -11.51 73.77 -10.30
N GLY A 644 -11.80 74.99 -9.84
CA GLY A 644 -11.54 76.23 -10.57
C GLY A 644 -10.06 76.62 -10.72
N ALA A 645 -9.15 76.04 -9.94
CA ALA A 645 -7.72 76.42 -9.93
C ALA A 645 -6.75 75.38 -10.55
N LEU A 646 -7.28 74.27 -11.07
CA LEU A 646 -6.46 73.15 -11.57
C LEU A 646 -6.23 73.24 -13.08
N THR A 647 -4.99 72.97 -13.51
CA THR A 647 -4.65 72.79 -14.93
C THR A 647 -5.29 71.51 -15.48
N THR A 648 -5.27 71.31 -16.80
CA THR A 648 -5.72 70.04 -17.41
C THR A 648 -4.96 68.82 -16.84
N PRO A 649 -3.61 68.83 -16.71
CA PRO A 649 -2.87 67.80 -15.97
C PRO A 649 -3.33 67.64 -14.52
N GLY A 650 -3.53 68.73 -13.78
CA GLY A 650 -3.98 68.68 -12.37
C GLY A 650 -5.36 68.04 -12.21
N ARG A 651 -6.29 68.34 -13.11
CA ARG A 651 -7.62 67.70 -13.16
C ARG A 651 -7.53 66.20 -13.43
N ILE A 652 -6.67 65.79 -14.35
CA ILE A 652 -6.43 64.37 -14.63
C ILE A 652 -5.85 63.67 -13.40
N THR A 653 -4.84 64.25 -12.75
CA THR A 653 -4.25 63.70 -11.52
C THR A 653 -5.29 63.53 -10.42
N VAL A 654 -6.11 64.54 -10.12
CA VAL A 654 -7.16 64.45 -9.09
C VAL A 654 -8.18 63.37 -9.41
N ASN A 655 -8.59 63.24 -10.68
CA ASN A 655 -9.52 62.19 -11.09
C ASN A 655 -8.91 60.78 -10.94
N LEU A 656 -7.63 60.60 -11.27
CA LEU A 656 -6.93 59.33 -11.08
C LEU A 656 -6.79 58.99 -9.58
N LEU A 657 -6.44 59.95 -8.73
CA LEU A 657 -6.37 59.77 -7.28
C LEU A 657 -7.71 59.36 -6.68
N ARG A 658 -8.81 59.96 -7.14
CA ARG A 658 -10.19 59.63 -6.73
C ARG A 658 -10.65 58.25 -7.19
N PHE A 659 -10.06 57.71 -8.25
CA PHE A 659 -10.36 56.36 -8.70
C PHE A 659 -9.49 55.32 -7.98
N PHE A 660 -8.16 55.48 -8.00
CA PHE A 660 -7.24 54.49 -7.45
C PHE A 660 -7.18 54.50 -5.93
N GLY A 661 -7.39 55.65 -5.28
CA GLY A 661 -7.37 55.79 -3.83
C GLY A 661 -8.36 54.86 -3.13
N PRO A 662 -9.68 54.98 -3.39
CA PRO A 662 -10.69 54.11 -2.81
C PRO A 662 -10.50 52.63 -3.17
N VAL A 663 -10.06 52.32 -4.40
CA VAL A 663 -9.83 50.94 -4.86
C VAL A 663 -8.69 50.27 -4.07
N LEU A 664 -7.56 50.96 -3.88
CA LEU A 664 -6.42 50.43 -3.12
C LEU A 664 -6.75 50.32 -1.62
N LEU A 665 -7.51 51.28 -1.08
CA LEU A 665 -8.03 51.19 0.28
C LEU A 665 -8.96 49.98 0.43
N ALA A 666 -9.87 49.75 -0.52
CA ALA A 666 -10.74 48.58 -0.53
C ALA A 666 -9.95 47.27 -0.58
N PHE A 667 -8.88 47.18 -1.39
CA PHE A 667 -8.00 46.00 -1.37
C PHE A 667 -7.29 45.81 -0.03
N ALA A 668 -6.87 46.88 0.63
CA ALA A 668 -6.28 46.80 1.97
C ALA A 668 -7.30 46.28 2.99
N VAL A 669 -8.52 46.80 2.98
CA VAL A 669 -9.61 46.35 3.86
C VAL A 669 -9.98 44.89 3.61
N LEU A 670 -10.12 44.48 2.34
CA LEU A 670 -10.38 43.08 1.97
C LEU A 670 -9.27 42.15 2.48
N SER A 671 -8.01 42.57 2.35
CA SER A 671 -6.86 41.80 2.83
C SER A 671 -6.86 41.67 4.36
N VAL A 672 -7.24 42.73 5.09
CA VAL A 672 -7.34 42.70 6.56
C VAL A 672 -8.50 41.81 7.00
N ARG A 673 -9.68 41.94 6.38
CA ARG A 673 -10.83 41.07 6.65
C ARG A 673 -10.49 39.60 6.45
N GLY A 674 -9.81 39.28 5.34
CA GLY A 674 -9.33 37.92 5.05
C GLY A 674 -8.22 37.43 5.98
N ARG A 675 -7.67 38.29 6.84
CA ARG A 675 -6.72 37.94 7.91
C ARG A 675 -7.38 37.78 9.27
N VAL A 676 -8.38 38.60 9.58
CA VAL A 676 -9.15 38.55 10.85
C VAL A 676 -10.12 37.36 10.88
N LYS A 677 -10.54 36.88 9.71
CA LYS A 677 -11.28 35.62 9.57
C LYS A 677 -10.40 34.36 9.68
N ARG A 678 -9.06 34.51 9.69
CA ARG A 678 -8.13 33.42 10.02
C ARG A 678 -7.94 33.36 11.51
#